data_AF-A0A7G9NWD8-F1
#
_entry.id   AF-A0A7G9NWD8-F1
#
_cell.length_a   1.000
_cell.length_b   1.000
_cell.length_c   1.000
_cell.angle_alpha   90.00
_cell.angle_beta   90.00
_cell.angle_gamma   90.00
#
_symmetry.space_group_name_H-M   'P 1'
#
loop_
_entity.id
_entity.type
_entity.pdbx_description
1 polymer ?
#
loop_
_entity_poly.entity_id
_entity_poly.type
_entity_poly.pdbx_seq_one_letter_code
_entity_poly.pdbx_strand_id
1 'polypeptide(L)'
;MIIRRTIVVIWVLAGSFAGSGLAQPIDVVGQLTQVRQSLLSADVAAAVQRLNQLRQQADRLTPAQRHQVDLIFGQITGAFAPRQAAWSDRKVIDTVVLVDNELMLMRAIGAWQDDAFYPVLLNDGWYSRLFIEAFKPSRVVHIPSGVMIDPTVAAETAVKLIARQNARMIVHREANAAPPPGLVVIDPAGPHRTAGLALAIGRGQPILTAAGVPDPMAPFAAETITQLAADILSALGQWRLASSETWVGLTLAARLPYFYKAEPTTLPANAQIKLTGPRALDDLLGRNNQGVRFAIAGRLTGDAARANYQAMCALFLQPKNALLIDDYPTRPGNPIWKTYSLDQSEKLFAGRFPIQRLTGDGLNIAAIRTATAPRHRFDLLWVNSSGSPHRFAIHGPDEGTADDIPLGRAAAFNVVHSMSAADPWDADTLAGRALAGGAYWYFGSMNEPYLSAFVEPEIAAVKILAGCPLAFALHHGPDHPFYMPWKLVCLGDPLYSLRDTPAQRINAPLPLNGAHPQPPHELDPPDLAEADDLSPGDLASAVYHHFVEGDYPAILKLDPILARRHPIATACYRQVLAQRYAKLLNANELDDARAALTRLLILGGDKSDLTHHARQWLMQMARTGNKPAAINYLKALAAQSLPAPAKQALTDLID
;
A
#
# COMPACT_ATOMS: atom_id res chain seq x y z
N MET A 1 33.19 -6.84 -10.45
CA MET A 1 34.18 -7.18 -11.49
C MET A 1 34.00 -8.65 -11.84
N ILE A 2 33.85 -8.96 -13.15
CA ILE A 2 33.53 -10.26 -13.77
C ILE A 2 32.13 -10.84 -13.52
N ILE A 3 31.10 -10.30 -14.20
CA ILE A 3 30.06 -11.10 -14.91
C ILE A 3 29.64 -10.29 -16.14
N ARG A 4 30.32 -10.52 -17.26
CA ARG A 4 29.89 -10.17 -18.62
C ARG A 4 30.11 -11.41 -19.47
N ARG A 5 29.12 -11.78 -20.30
CA ARG A 5 28.92 -13.03 -21.08
C ARG A 5 27.91 -13.94 -20.34
N THR A 6 26.71 -14.30 -20.83
CA THR A 6 26.18 -14.44 -22.20
C THR A 6 24.66 -14.66 -22.10
N ILE A 7 23.78 -13.78 -22.63
CA ILE A 7 22.43 -14.12 -23.16
C ILE A 7 22.05 -13.06 -24.21
N VAL A 8 22.58 -13.18 -25.43
CA VAL A 8 21.95 -12.64 -26.65
C VAL A 8 22.35 -13.58 -27.78
N VAL A 9 21.64 -14.69 -27.96
CA VAL A 9 21.48 -15.37 -29.26
C VAL A 9 20.20 -16.21 -29.20
N ILE A 10 19.06 -15.67 -29.65
CA ILE A 10 18.04 -16.48 -30.35
C ILE A 10 17.45 -15.59 -31.46
N TRP A 11 17.36 -16.15 -32.67
CA TRP A 11 16.76 -15.64 -33.92
C TRP A 11 17.62 -14.78 -34.85
N VAL A 12 18.54 -15.41 -35.59
CA VAL A 12 18.60 -15.41 -37.08
C VAL A 12 19.50 -16.60 -37.46
N LEU A 13 18.94 -17.73 -37.91
CA LEU A 13 19.55 -18.72 -38.80
C LEU A 13 18.53 -19.84 -39.05
N ALA A 14 17.50 -19.54 -39.85
CA ALA A 14 16.70 -20.55 -40.52
C ALA A 14 17.39 -20.88 -41.86
N GLY A 15 18.35 -21.81 -41.81
CA GLY A 15 19.02 -22.38 -42.97
C GLY A 15 18.70 -23.87 -43.08
N SER A 16 17.88 -24.20 -44.08
CA SER A 16 17.52 -25.51 -44.63
C SER A 16 18.27 -26.75 -44.12
N PHE A 17 17.69 -27.45 -43.13
CA PHE A 17 17.89 -28.88 -42.93
C PHE A 17 16.53 -29.58 -43.07
N ALA A 18 16.21 -30.01 -44.29
CA ALA A 18 15.09 -30.91 -44.55
C ALA A 18 15.57 -32.35 -44.37
N GLY A 19 15.06 -33.07 -43.36
CA GLY A 19 15.34 -34.51 -43.27
C GLY A 19 15.23 -35.21 -41.92
N SER A 20 14.83 -34.53 -40.84
CA SER A 20 14.45 -35.23 -39.59
C SER A 20 13.06 -34.78 -39.16
N GLY A 21 12.20 -35.72 -38.79
CA GLY A 21 10.83 -35.49 -38.31
C GLY A 21 10.78 -34.81 -36.94
N LEU A 22 11.60 -33.76 -36.74
CA LEU A 22 11.57 -32.93 -35.55
C LEU A 22 10.24 -32.16 -35.56
N ALA A 23 9.45 -32.38 -34.51
CA ALA A 23 8.22 -31.65 -34.29
C ALA A 23 8.50 -30.13 -34.36
N GLN A 24 7.69 -29.41 -35.15
CA GLN A 24 7.78 -27.96 -35.30
C GLN A 24 7.86 -27.28 -33.92
N PRO A 25 8.72 -26.27 -33.70
CA PRO A 25 8.76 -25.54 -32.43
C PRO A 25 7.40 -24.89 -32.15
N ILE A 26 6.96 -24.91 -30.88
CA ILE A 26 5.71 -24.26 -30.46
C ILE A 26 5.93 -22.75 -30.45
N ASP A 27 5.03 -22.01 -31.10
CA ASP A 27 4.97 -20.55 -31.00
C ASP A 27 4.35 -20.12 -29.66
N VAL A 28 5.13 -20.25 -28.58
CA VAL A 28 4.69 -19.88 -27.22
C VAL A 28 4.38 -18.39 -27.14
N VAL A 29 5.14 -17.54 -27.83
CA VAL A 29 4.95 -16.08 -27.79
C VAL A 29 3.62 -15.70 -28.44
N GLY A 30 3.31 -16.25 -29.63
CA GLY A 30 2.02 -16.05 -30.27
C GLY A 30 0.85 -16.55 -29.43
N GLN A 31 0.99 -17.73 -28.80
CA GLN A 31 -0.04 -18.29 -27.91
C GLN A 31 -0.26 -17.43 -26.66
N LEU A 32 0.80 -16.94 -26.01
CA LEU A 32 0.67 -16.05 -24.85
C LEU A 32 0.13 -14.67 -25.23
N THR A 33 0.43 -14.18 -26.44
CA THR A 33 -0.20 -12.98 -26.99
C THR A 33 -1.71 -13.18 -27.13
N GLN A 34 -2.15 -14.35 -27.60
CA GLN A 34 -3.57 -14.69 -27.67
C GLN A 34 -4.19 -14.83 -26.27
N VAL A 35 -3.49 -15.43 -25.30
CA VAL A 35 -3.96 -15.47 -23.89
C VAL A 35 -4.21 -14.05 -23.38
N ARG A 36 -3.26 -13.12 -23.59
CA ARG A 36 -3.42 -11.71 -23.22
C ARG A 36 -4.60 -11.05 -23.92
N GLN A 37 -4.79 -11.28 -25.22
CA GLN A 37 -5.95 -10.76 -25.96
C GLN A 37 -7.29 -11.28 -25.40
N SER A 38 -7.34 -12.55 -24.98
CA SER A 38 -8.52 -13.08 -24.28
C SER A 38 -8.75 -12.41 -22.93
N LEU A 39 -7.69 -12.17 -22.14
CA LEU A 39 -7.81 -11.42 -20.88
C LEU A 39 -8.31 -9.98 -21.10
N LEU A 40 -7.82 -9.30 -22.15
CA LEU A 40 -8.26 -7.95 -22.57
C LEU A 40 -9.66 -7.91 -23.20
N SER A 41 -10.30 -9.05 -23.39
CA SER A 41 -11.70 -9.15 -23.81
C SER A 41 -12.56 -9.77 -22.71
N ALA A 42 -12.02 -9.88 -21.49
CA ALA A 42 -12.62 -10.56 -20.35
C ALA A 42 -13.02 -12.03 -20.59
N ASP A 43 -12.49 -12.69 -21.62
CA ASP A 43 -12.72 -14.11 -21.92
C ASP A 43 -11.71 -14.99 -21.16
N VAL A 44 -11.92 -15.08 -19.84
CA VAL A 44 -11.06 -15.87 -18.94
C VAL A 44 -11.09 -17.35 -19.31
N ALA A 45 -12.24 -17.88 -19.75
CA ALA A 45 -12.38 -19.29 -20.12
C ALA A 45 -11.49 -19.65 -21.32
N ALA A 46 -11.48 -18.83 -22.38
CA ALA A 46 -10.59 -19.04 -23.52
C ALA A 46 -9.11 -18.90 -23.13
N ALA A 47 -8.77 -17.93 -22.28
CA ALA A 47 -7.41 -17.77 -21.76
C ALA A 47 -6.93 -19.04 -21.01
N VAL A 48 -7.77 -19.57 -20.11
CA VAL A 48 -7.49 -20.81 -19.36
C VAL A 48 -7.40 -22.02 -20.28
N GLN A 49 -8.29 -22.15 -21.27
CA GLN A 49 -8.26 -23.24 -22.25
C GLN A 49 -6.95 -23.25 -23.03
N ARG A 50 -6.48 -22.10 -23.51
CA ARG A 50 -5.20 -21.98 -24.24
C ARG A 50 -4.01 -22.33 -23.35
N LEU A 51 -3.99 -21.86 -22.11
CA LEU A 51 -2.92 -22.23 -21.18
C LEU A 51 -2.93 -23.73 -20.87
N ASN A 52 -4.10 -24.36 -20.71
CA ASN A 52 -4.20 -25.81 -20.57
C ASN A 52 -3.63 -26.56 -21.79
N GLN A 53 -3.90 -26.08 -23.01
CA GLN A 53 -3.30 -26.65 -24.23
C GLN A 53 -1.77 -26.53 -24.23
N LEU A 54 -1.22 -25.39 -23.81
CA LEU A 54 0.23 -25.22 -23.66
C LEU A 54 0.82 -26.16 -22.58
N ARG A 55 0.13 -26.32 -21.45
CA ARG A 55 0.56 -27.22 -20.36
C ARG A 55 0.53 -28.68 -20.76
N GLN A 56 -0.44 -29.10 -21.58
CA GLN A 56 -0.47 -30.44 -22.18
C GLN A 56 0.71 -30.69 -23.13
N GLN A 57 1.37 -29.64 -23.60
CA GLN A 57 2.55 -29.69 -24.45
C GLN A 57 3.84 -29.38 -23.68
N ALA A 58 3.84 -29.53 -22.34
CA ALA A 58 4.94 -29.13 -21.46
C ALA A 58 6.31 -29.69 -21.88
N ASP A 59 6.38 -30.91 -22.40
CA ASP A 59 7.65 -31.56 -22.82
C ASP A 59 8.32 -30.86 -24.01
N ARG A 60 7.59 -30.00 -24.71
CA ARG A 60 8.08 -29.17 -25.83
C ARG A 60 8.42 -27.74 -25.42
N LEU A 61 8.15 -27.36 -24.17
CA LEU A 61 8.45 -26.05 -23.61
C LEU A 61 9.83 -26.08 -22.93
N THR A 62 10.60 -25.00 -23.09
CA THR A 62 11.77 -24.78 -22.24
C THR A 62 11.34 -24.60 -20.78
N PRO A 63 12.21 -24.84 -19.78
CA PRO A 63 11.88 -24.60 -18.37
C PRO A 63 11.36 -23.18 -18.08
N ALA A 64 11.92 -22.17 -18.75
CA ALA A 64 11.48 -20.78 -18.63
C ALA A 64 10.07 -20.55 -19.21
N GLN A 65 9.77 -21.13 -20.37
CA GLN A 65 8.44 -21.07 -20.98
C GLN A 65 7.40 -21.81 -20.14
N ARG A 66 7.76 -22.98 -19.60
CA ARG A 66 6.89 -23.75 -18.70
C ARG A 66 6.56 -22.95 -17.43
N HIS A 67 7.59 -22.42 -16.77
CA HIS A 67 7.43 -21.52 -15.62
C HIS A 67 6.46 -20.37 -15.91
N GLN A 68 6.63 -19.72 -17.05
CA GLN A 68 5.79 -18.61 -17.45
C GLN A 68 4.33 -19.02 -17.66
N VAL A 69 4.09 -20.13 -18.36
CA VAL A 69 2.74 -20.67 -18.60
C VAL A 69 2.09 -21.03 -17.26
N ASP A 70 2.78 -21.73 -16.38
CA ASP A 70 2.26 -22.12 -15.06
C ASP A 70 1.99 -20.91 -14.16
N LEU A 71 2.85 -19.90 -14.21
CA LEU A 71 2.65 -18.65 -13.48
C LEU A 71 1.39 -17.91 -13.94
N ILE A 72 1.23 -17.68 -15.25
CA ILE A 72 0.06 -16.99 -15.79
C ILE A 72 -1.19 -17.80 -15.49
N PHE A 73 -1.12 -19.12 -15.67
CA PHE A 73 -2.21 -20.03 -15.34
C PHE A 73 -2.62 -19.88 -13.88
N GLY A 74 -1.67 -19.91 -12.94
CA GLY A 74 -1.96 -19.73 -11.52
C GLY A 74 -2.59 -18.37 -11.20
N GLN A 75 -2.16 -17.31 -11.88
CA GLN A 75 -2.66 -15.95 -11.66
C GLN A 75 -4.11 -15.75 -12.12
N ILE A 76 -4.55 -16.47 -13.16
CA ILE A 76 -5.90 -16.31 -13.73
C ILE A 76 -6.89 -17.41 -13.33
N THR A 77 -6.41 -18.49 -12.70
CA THR A 77 -7.25 -19.60 -12.23
C THR A 77 -7.46 -19.60 -10.72
N GLY A 78 -6.79 -18.70 -10.00
CA GLY A 78 -6.83 -18.70 -8.54
C GLY A 78 -6.10 -19.87 -7.92
N ALA A 79 -5.20 -20.55 -8.64
CA ALA A 79 -4.42 -21.65 -8.06
C ALA A 79 -3.56 -21.22 -6.84
N PHE A 80 -3.37 -19.90 -6.66
CA PHE A 80 -2.79 -19.33 -5.45
C PHE A 80 -3.74 -19.35 -4.24
N ALA A 81 -5.06 -19.34 -4.43
CA ALA A 81 -6.06 -19.24 -3.37
C ALA A 81 -6.04 -20.46 -2.42
N PRO A 82 -5.95 -21.72 -2.87
CA PRO A 82 -5.81 -22.88 -1.97
C PRO A 82 -4.50 -22.91 -1.18
N ARG A 83 -3.41 -22.31 -1.69
CA ARG A 83 -2.16 -22.20 -0.94
C ARG A 83 -2.19 -21.07 0.08
N GLN A 84 -3.00 -20.06 -0.20
CA GLN A 84 -3.32 -19.06 0.80
C GLN A 84 -4.20 -19.70 1.87
N ALA A 85 -5.16 -20.56 1.51
CA ALA A 85 -6.30 -21.08 2.28
C ALA A 85 -6.11 -21.77 3.65
N ALA A 86 -4.93 -21.81 4.28
CA ALA A 86 -4.84 -22.26 5.68
C ALA A 86 -5.78 -21.47 6.63
N TRP A 87 -6.23 -20.29 6.20
CA TRP A 87 -7.22 -19.43 6.86
C TRP A 87 -8.65 -19.55 6.30
N SER A 88 -8.88 -20.15 5.13
CA SER A 88 -10.23 -20.22 4.55
C SER A 88 -11.17 -21.12 5.38
N ASP A 89 -10.59 -22.12 6.05
CA ASP A 89 -11.31 -23.01 6.96
C ASP A 89 -11.28 -22.51 8.42
N ARG A 90 -10.47 -21.50 8.72
CA ARG A 90 -10.37 -20.93 10.07
C ARG A 90 -11.54 -20.00 10.34
N LYS A 91 -12.16 -20.20 11.50
CA LYS A 91 -13.26 -19.37 11.97
C LYS A 91 -12.71 -18.12 12.63
N VAL A 92 -13.38 -16.99 12.40
CA VAL A 92 -13.07 -15.72 13.04
C VAL A 92 -13.99 -15.56 14.24
N ILE A 93 -13.43 -15.52 15.45
CA ILE A 93 -14.21 -15.14 16.64
C ILE A 93 -14.58 -13.67 16.46
N ASP A 94 -15.88 -13.36 16.50
CA ASP A 94 -16.43 -12.04 16.20
C ASP A 94 -16.23 -11.05 17.37
N THR A 95 -15.01 -10.95 17.86
CA THR A 95 -14.59 -10.08 18.96
C THR A 95 -13.27 -9.42 18.58
N VAL A 96 -13.19 -8.09 18.70
CA VAL A 96 -11.92 -7.36 18.63
C VAL A 96 -11.31 -7.28 20.02
N VAL A 97 -10.01 -7.60 20.12
CA VAL A 97 -9.24 -7.48 21.35
C VAL A 97 -8.33 -6.26 21.25
N LEU A 98 -8.54 -5.28 22.14
CA LEU A 98 -7.67 -4.13 22.33
C LEU A 98 -6.68 -4.41 23.46
N VAL A 99 -5.43 -4.00 23.29
CA VAL A 99 -4.36 -4.18 24.28
C VAL A 99 -3.48 -2.93 24.38
N ASP A 100 -2.92 -2.69 25.57
CA ASP A 100 -2.15 -1.45 25.82
C ASP A 100 -0.77 -1.44 25.16
N ASN A 101 -0.18 -2.61 24.90
CA ASN A 101 1.21 -2.67 24.44
C ASN A 101 1.54 -3.95 23.67
N GLU A 102 2.73 -3.95 23.08
CA GLU A 102 3.21 -5.01 22.20
C GLU A 102 3.35 -6.38 22.88
N LEU A 103 3.64 -6.44 24.19
CA LEU A 103 3.74 -7.73 24.89
C LEU A 103 2.37 -8.39 25.00
N MET A 104 1.36 -7.63 25.42
CA MET A 104 -0.02 -8.14 25.51
C MET A 104 -0.55 -8.53 24.14
N LEU A 105 -0.18 -7.77 23.11
CA LEU A 105 -0.48 -8.10 21.73
C LEU A 105 0.13 -9.44 21.31
N MET A 106 1.42 -9.67 21.56
CA MET A 106 2.10 -10.93 21.28
C MET A 106 1.50 -12.11 22.05
N ARG A 107 1.12 -11.91 23.32
CA ARG A 107 0.42 -12.93 24.12
C ARG A 107 -0.93 -13.29 23.48
N ALA A 108 -1.70 -12.28 23.07
CA ALA A 108 -2.99 -12.47 22.45
C ALA A 108 -2.90 -13.18 21.08
N ILE A 109 -1.92 -12.83 20.24
CA ILE A 109 -1.63 -13.55 18.99
C ILE A 109 -1.16 -14.98 19.27
N GLY A 110 -0.27 -15.16 20.25
CA GLY A 110 0.28 -16.48 20.62
C GLY A 110 -0.77 -17.46 21.18
N ALA A 111 -1.95 -16.95 21.54
CA ALA A 111 -3.13 -17.71 21.98
C ALA A 111 -4.09 -18.08 20.84
N TRP A 112 -3.87 -17.61 19.60
CA TRP A 112 -4.64 -18.07 18.46
C TRP A 112 -4.54 -19.59 18.28
N GLN A 113 -5.66 -20.18 17.89
CA GLN A 113 -5.82 -21.62 17.68
C GLN A 113 -5.82 -21.94 16.18
N ASP A 114 -5.58 -23.20 15.84
CA ASP A 114 -5.46 -23.61 14.44
C ASP A 114 -6.80 -23.52 13.71
N ASP A 115 -7.93 -23.65 14.40
CA ASP A 115 -9.30 -23.60 13.85
C ASP A 115 -10.02 -22.27 14.10
N ALA A 116 -9.56 -21.45 15.06
CA ALA A 116 -10.17 -20.17 15.41
C ALA A 116 -9.17 -19.08 15.82
N PHE A 117 -9.46 -17.84 15.43
CA PHE A 117 -8.65 -16.66 15.76
C PHE A 117 -9.47 -15.37 15.71
N TYR A 118 -8.90 -14.25 16.16
CA TYR A 118 -9.60 -12.97 16.33
C TYR A 118 -8.66 -11.79 16.07
N PRO A 119 -9.19 -10.62 15.66
CA PRO A 119 -8.40 -9.41 15.56
C PRO A 119 -7.85 -8.96 16.92
N VAL A 120 -6.57 -8.59 16.95
CA VAL A 120 -5.89 -8.03 18.12
C VAL A 120 -5.21 -6.73 17.72
N LEU A 121 -5.60 -5.61 18.34
CA LEU A 121 -5.05 -4.29 18.04
C LEU A 121 -4.45 -3.61 19.27
N LEU A 122 -3.42 -2.80 19.05
CA LEU A 122 -3.00 -1.81 20.05
C LEU A 122 -4.12 -0.80 20.24
N ASN A 123 -4.41 -0.44 21.49
CA ASN A 123 -5.35 0.62 21.81
C ASN A 123 -4.71 2.00 21.57
N ASP A 124 -4.55 2.38 20.31
CA ASP A 124 -3.90 3.61 19.88
C ASP A 124 -4.86 4.78 19.62
N GLY A 125 -6.16 4.55 19.77
CA GLY A 125 -7.24 5.51 19.52
C GLY A 125 -7.52 5.79 18.04
N TRP A 126 -6.53 5.70 17.15
CA TRP A 126 -6.68 5.98 15.72
C TRP A 126 -6.94 4.72 14.88
N TYR A 127 -5.93 3.88 14.69
CA TYR A 127 -5.98 2.75 13.77
C TYR A 127 -6.91 1.65 14.29
N SER A 128 -6.91 1.40 15.60
CA SER A 128 -7.87 0.53 16.28
C SER A 128 -9.32 0.89 15.97
N ARG A 129 -9.66 2.18 16.05
CA ARG A 129 -11.00 2.68 15.68
C ARG A 129 -11.31 2.44 14.21
N LEU A 130 -10.41 2.80 13.28
CA LEU A 130 -10.62 2.58 11.85
C LEU A 130 -10.89 1.10 11.53
N PHE A 131 -10.17 0.19 12.19
CA PHE A 131 -10.40 -1.25 12.06
C PHE A 131 -11.76 -1.65 12.62
N ILE A 132 -12.12 -1.23 13.83
CA ILE A 132 -13.40 -1.58 14.48
C ILE A 132 -14.58 -1.12 13.64
N GLU A 133 -14.53 0.09 13.08
CA GLU A 133 -15.58 0.64 12.22
C GLU A 133 -15.75 -0.18 10.92
N ALA A 134 -14.64 -0.65 10.34
CA ALA A 134 -14.66 -1.47 9.12
C ALA A 134 -15.08 -2.93 9.41
N PHE A 135 -14.55 -3.51 10.49
CA PHE A 135 -14.79 -4.90 10.88
C PHE A 135 -16.19 -5.09 11.46
N LYS A 136 -16.72 -4.12 12.22
CA LYS A 136 -18.02 -4.20 12.91
C LYS A 136 -18.15 -5.48 13.75
N PRO A 137 -17.33 -5.64 14.82
CA PRO A 137 -17.42 -6.83 15.66
C PRO A 137 -18.71 -6.84 16.47
N SER A 138 -19.20 -8.02 16.84
CA SER A 138 -20.28 -8.14 17.85
C SER A 138 -19.84 -7.67 19.24
N ARG A 139 -18.54 -7.70 19.54
CA ARG A 139 -17.97 -7.34 20.84
C ARG A 139 -16.56 -6.76 20.72
N VAL A 140 -16.24 -5.79 21.58
CA VAL A 140 -14.87 -5.31 21.82
C VAL A 140 -14.48 -5.67 23.25
N VAL A 141 -13.25 -6.15 23.43
CA VAL A 141 -12.68 -6.54 24.72
C VAL A 141 -11.36 -5.83 24.90
N HIS A 142 -11.13 -5.25 26.08
CA HIS A 142 -9.85 -4.65 26.42
C HIS A 142 -9.09 -5.56 27.40
N ILE A 143 -7.78 -5.68 27.17
CA ILE A 143 -6.87 -6.39 28.07
C ILE A 143 -5.81 -5.39 28.54
N PRO A 144 -5.95 -4.89 29.78
CA PRO A 144 -4.98 -3.96 30.33
C PRO A 144 -3.66 -4.68 30.59
N SER A 145 -2.56 -3.96 30.44
CA SER A 145 -1.22 -4.49 30.73
C SER A 145 -0.91 -4.49 32.22
N GLY A 146 -1.50 -3.57 32.97
CA GLY A 146 -1.25 -3.33 34.40
C GLY A 146 0.18 -2.90 34.76
N VAL A 147 1.12 -2.88 33.80
CA VAL A 147 2.55 -2.63 34.03
C VAL A 147 3.20 -2.02 32.78
N MET A 148 4.06 -1.02 32.97
CA MET A 148 4.98 -0.54 31.94
C MET A 148 5.98 -1.63 31.56
N ILE A 149 6.25 -1.82 30.28
CA ILE A 149 7.04 -2.95 29.80
C ILE A 149 8.36 -2.49 29.21
N ASP A 150 9.43 -3.15 29.66
CA ASP A 150 10.77 -3.03 29.08
C ASP A 150 10.78 -3.54 27.62
N PRO A 151 11.22 -2.72 26.64
CA PRO A 151 11.38 -3.12 25.24
C PRO A 151 12.16 -4.44 25.05
N THR A 152 13.11 -4.74 25.92
CA THR A 152 13.91 -5.97 25.92
C THR A 152 13.05 -7.20 26.13
N VAL A 153 12.10 -7.15 27.07
CA VAL A 153 11.16 -8.25 27.35
C VAL A 153 10.25 -8.51 26.14
N ALA A 154 9.86 -7.45 25.42
CA ALA A 154 9.10 -7.58 24.20
C ALA A 154 9.94 -8.26 23.09
N ALA A 155 11.19 -7.87 22.90
CA ALA A 155 12.08 -8.49 21.92
C ALA A 155 12.32 -9.99 22.24
N GLU A 156 12.59 -10.33 23.50
CA GLU A 156 12.75 -11.73 23.92
C GLU A 156 11.47 -12.56 23.70
N THR A 157 10.30 -11.96 23.96
CA THR A 157 9.02 -12.63 23.71
C THR A 157 8.79 -12.86 22.23
N ALA A 158 9.16 -11.89 21.39
CA ALA A 158 9.11 -12.06 19.93
C ALA A 158 9.99 -13.23 19.49
N VAL A 159 11.25 -13.31 19.96
CA VAL A 159 12.16 -14.41 19.64
C VAL A 159 11.57 -15.77 20.02
N LYS A 160 10.96 -15.89 21.22
CA LYS A 160 10.30 -17.13 21.66
C LYS A 160 9.13 -17.52 20.75
N LEU A 161 8.29 -16.56 20.33
CA LEU A 161 7.18 -16.82 19.42
C LEU A 161 7.66 -17.18 18.01
N ILE A 162 8.71 -16.54 17.52
CA ILE A 162 9.34 -16.86 16.23
C ILE A 162 9.83 -18.31 16.23
N ALA A 163 10.56 -18.72 17.28
CA ALA A 163 11.04 -20.09 17.42
C ALA A 163 9.88 -21.11 17.45
N ARG A 164 8.82 -20.81 18.21
CA ARG A 164 7.61 -21.66 18.27
C ARG A 164 6.92 -21.79 16.90
N GLN A 165 6.79 -20.68 16.16
CA GLN A 165 6.17 -20.69 14.84
C GLN A 165 7.00 -21.50 13.85
N ASN A 166 8.31 -21.31 13.80
CA ASN A 166 9.17 -22.08 12.91
C ASN A 166 9.16 -23.58 13.27
N ALA A 167 9.11 -23.95 14.55
CA ALA A 167 8.95 -25.34 14.97
C ALA A 167 7.63 -25.96 14.46
N ARG A 168 6.52 -25.21 14.53
CA ARG A 168 5.23 -25.64 13.93
C ARG A 168 5.34 -25.85 12.41
N MET A 169 6.04 -24.95 11.72
CA MET A 169 6.24 -25.08 10.27
C MET A 169 7.10 -26.27 9.88
N ILE A 170 8.07 -26.67 10.72
CA ILE A 170 8.85 -27.91 10.50
C ILE A 170 7.93 -29.12 10.54
N VAL A 171 7.07 -29.22 11.56
CA VAL A 171 6.09 -30.32 11.69
C VAL A 171 5.15 -30.36 10.48
N HIS A 172 4.63 -29.20 10.06
CA HIS A 172 3.75 -29.11 8.89
C HIS A 172 4.44 -29.62 7.60
N ARG A 173 5.72 -29.24 7.41
CA ARG A 173 6.53 -29.68 6.27
C ARG A 173 6.81 -31.19 6.31
N GLU A 174 7.11 -31.74 7.48
CA GLU A 174 7.38 -33.17 7.67
C GLU A 174 6.14 -34.04 7.45
N ALA A 175 4.96 -33.50 7.72
CA ALA A 175 3.68 -34.14 7.40
C ALA A 175 3.33 -34.14 5.89
N ASN A 176 4.23 -33.68 5.01
CA ASN A 176 3.99 -33.48 3.57
C ASN A 176 2.76 -32.63 3.25
N ALA A 177 2.44 -31.68 4.14
CA ALA A 177 1.36 -30.73 3.88
C ALA A 177 1.76 -29.74 2.77
N ALA A 178 0.78 -28.97 2.28
CA ALA A 178 1.00 -27.96 1.25
C ALA A 178 2.09 -26.96 1.68
N PRO A 179 2.96 -26.51 0.76
CA PRO A 179 3.98 -25.52 1.10
C PRO A 179 3.30 -24.23 1.56
N PRO A 180 3.90 -23.51 2.53
CA PRO A 180 3.32 -22.28 3.04
C PRO A 180 3.22 -21.22 1.93
N PRO A 181 2.32 -20.22 2.06
CA PRO A 181 2.11 -19.24 0.99
C PRO A 181 3.26 -18.24 0.83
N GLY A 182 4.24 -18.25 1.73
CA GLY A 182 5.37 -17.33 1.68
C GLY A 182 6.26 -17.35 2.91
N LEU A 183 7.08 -16.31 3.05
CA LEU A 183 8.03 -16.09 4.14
C LEU A 183 7.78 -14.70 4.77
N VAL A 184 7.96 -14.59 6.08
CA VAL A 184 7.96 -13.28 6.77
C VAL A 184 9.37 -12.99 7.28
N VAL A 185 9.91 -11.82 6.95
CA VAL A 185 11.17 -11.31 7.49
C VAL A 185 10.85 -10.39 8.65
N ILE A 186 11.34 -10.69 9.86
CA ILE A 186 11.06 -9.93 11.07
C ILE A 186 12.35 -9.37 11.67
N ASP A 187 12.34 -8.10 12.04
CA ASP A 187 13.30 -7.55 13.00
C ASP A 187 12.75 -7.74 14.42
N PRO A 188 13.31 -8.64 15.26
CA PRO A 188 12.80 -8.89 16.60
C PRO A 188 12.89 -7.68 17.53
N ALA A 189 13.76 -6.72 17.25
CA ALA A 189 13.88 -5.48 18.01
C ALA A 189 13.10 -4.31 17.36
N GLY A 190 12.59 -4.52 16.14
CA GLY A 190 11.93 -3.50 15.34
C GLY A 190 10.46 -3.28 15.71
N PRO A 191 9.88 -2.12 15.34
CA PRO A 191 8.49 -1.80 15.65
C PRO A 191 7.47 -2.70 14.90
N HIS A 192 7.88 -3.38 13.83
CA HIS A 192 6.98 -4.18 12.99
C HIS A 192 6.82 -5.63 13.45
N ARG A 193 7.53 -6.04 14.53
CA ARG A 193 7.62 -7.44 14.97
C ARG A 193 6.26 -8.07 15.29
N THR A 194 5.39 -7.34 15.95
CA THR A 194 4.03 -7.77 16.33
C THR A 194 3.18 -8.07 15.10
N ALA A 195 3.24 -7.21 14.10
CA ALA A 195 2.52 -7.35 12.85
C ALA A 195 3.08 -8.47 11.97
N GLY A 196 4.41 -8.61 11.90
CA GLY A 196 5.06 -9.74 11.24
C GLY A 196 4.66 -11.07 11.86
N LEU A 197 4.64 -11.16 13.20
CA LEU A 197 4.16 -12.34 13.92
C LEU A 197 2.69 -12.63 13.62
N ALA A 198 1.83 -11.60 13.59
CA ALA A 198 0.43 -11.75 13.24
C ALA A 198 0.24 -12.36 11.84
N LEU A 199 0.94 -11.84 10.83
CA LEU A 199 0.85 -12.35 9.46
C LEU A 199 1.42 -13.77 9.36
N ALA A 200 2.58 -14.03 10.00
CA ALA A 200 3.20 -15.34 9.98
C ALA A 200 2.30 -16.42 10.61
N ILE A 201 1.74 -16.17 11.79
CA ILE A 201 0.87 -17.12 12.49
C ILE A 201 -0.51 -17.18 11.81
N GLY A 202 -1.03 -16.04 11.35
CA GLY A 202 -2.33 -15.95 10.67
C GLY A 202 -2.36 -16.71 9.35
N ARG A 203 -1.26 -16.66 8.58
CA ARG A 203 -1.13 -17.29 7.26
C ARG A 203 -0.35 -18.61 7.26
N GLY A 204 0.14 -19.05 8.42
CA GLY A 204 0.97 -20.26 8.51
C GLY A 204 2.28 -20.13 7.73
N GLN A 205 3.00 -19.03 7.90
CA GLN A 205 4.27 -18.80 7.21
C GLN A 205 5.46 -19.01 8.16
N PRO A 206 6.60 -19.52 7.65
CA PRO A 206 7.87 -19.46 8.35
C PRO A 206 8.37 -18.03 8.48
N ILE A 207 9.29 -17.84 9.43
CA ILE A 207 9.89 -16.55 9.76
C ILE A 207 11.41 -16.61 9.60
N LEU A 208 11.97 -15.62 8.89
CA LEU A 208 13.39 -15.29 8.86
C LEU A 208 13.62 -14.05 9.73
N THR A 209 14.65 -14.05 10.58
CA THR A 209 15.03 -12.86 11.36
C THR A 209 16.05 -12.03 10.60
N ALA A 210 15.84 -10.72 10.51
CA ALA A 210 16.81 -9.78 9.96
C ALA A 210 16.75 -8.46 10.73
N ALA A 211 17.92 -7.91 11.10
CA ALA A 211 17.98 -6.62 11.78
C ALA A 211 17.54 -5.48 10.84
N GLY A 212 16.76 -4.56 11.37
CA GLY A 212 16.40 -3.33 10.67
C GLY A 212 17.52 -2.29 10.68
N VAL A 213 17.24 -1.16 10.05
CA VAL A 213 18.08 0.02 9.97
C VAL A 213 17.40 1.21 10.64
N PRO A 214 18.16 2.18 11.18
CA PRO A 214 17.60 3.37 11.81
C PRO A 214 16.82 4.26 10.84
N ASP A 215 17.27 4.35 9.58
CA ASP A 215 16.65 5.15 8.53
C ASP A 215 16.49 4.31 7.24
N PRO A 216 15.26 3.94 6.87
CA PRO A 216 15.01 3.18 5.64
C PRO A 216 15.21 4.01 4.36
N MET A 217 15.25 5.34 4.44
CA MET A 217 15.47 6.22 3.28
C MET A 217 16.96 6.48 3.02
N ALA A 218 17.84 6.09 3.94
CA ALA A 218 19.28 6.23 3.77
C ALA A 218 19.82 5.24 2.72
N PRO A 219 20.85 5.64 1.94
CA PRO A 219 21.58 4.72 1.07
C PRO A 219 22.20 3.56 1.86
N PHE A 220 22.21 2.37 1.26
CA PHE A 220 22.73 1.16 1.91
C PHE A 220 23.93 0.56 1.18
N ALA A 221 24.78 -0.13 1.93
CA ALA A 221 25.92 -0.85 1.38
C ALA A 221 25.45 -2.03 0.53
N ALA A 222 26.06 -2.21 -0.65
CA ALA A 222 25.68 -3.26 -1.60
C ALA A 222 25.90 -4.66 -1.03
N GLU A 223 26.90 -4.81 -0.16
CA GLU A 223 27.25 -6.04 0.53
C GLU A 223 26.10 -6.50 1.44
N THR A 224 25.53 -5.58 2.22
CA THR A 224 24.42 -5.91 3.14
C THR A 224 23.14 -6.29 2.38
N ILE A 225 22.87 -5.62 1.26
CA ILE A 225 21.76 -5.99 0.35
C ILE A 225 21.97 -7.41 -0.20
N THR A 226 23.21 -7.70 -0.64
CA THR A 226 23.56 -9.01 -1.21
C THR A 226 23.43 -10.11 -0.16
N GLN A 227 23.89 -9.87 1.06
CA GLN A 227 23.76 -10.82 2.17
C GLN A 227 22.29 -11.08 2.51
N LEU A 228 21.48 -10.04 2.65
CA LEU A 228 20.05 -10.18 2.94
C LEU A 228 19.31 -10.98 1.85
N ALA A 229 19.60 -10.70 0.57
CA ALA A 229 19.02 -11.44 -0.54
C ALA A 229 19.44 -12.92 -0.53
N ALA A 230 20.69 -13.22 -0.17
CA ALA A 230 21.18 -14.59 -0.03
C ALA A 230 20.51 -15.32 1.14
N ASP A 231 20.32 -14.65 2.29
CA ASP A 231 19.65 -15.22 3.46
C ASP A 231 18.17 -15.54 3.16
N ILE A 232 17.48 -14.64 2.45
CA ILE A 232 16.10 -14.86 1.99
C ILE A 232 16.04 -16.06 1.04
N LEU A 233 16.91 -16.11 0.03
CA LEU A 233 16.94 -17.22 -0.93
C LEU A 233 17.24 -18.56 -0.24
N SER A 234 18.17 -18.57 0.71
CA SER A 234 18.51 -19.73 1.54
C SER A 234 17.29 -20.19 2.36
N ALA A 235 16.61 -19.26 3.05
CA ALA A 235 15.41 -19.57 3.82
C ALA A 235 14.30 -20.14 2.94
N LEU A 236 14.04 -19.55 1.77
CA LEU A 236 13.04 -20.06 0.83
C LEU A 236 13.38 -21.46 0.33
N GLY A 237 14.67 -21.77 0.11
CA GLY A 237 15.13 -23.13 -0.20
C GLY A 237 14.83 -24.11 0.92
N GLN A 238 15.13 -23.75 2.18
CA GLN A 238 14.87 -24.59 3.36
C GLN A 238 13.38 -24.94 3.52
N TRP A 239 12.49 -24.00 3.17
CA TRP A 239 11.05 -24.17 3.26
C TRP A 239 10.39 -24.73 1.98
N ARG A 240 11.19 -25.13 0.98
CA ARG A 240 10.69 -25.59 -0.34
C ARG A 240 9.78 -24.56 -1.04
N LEU A 241 10.04 -23.28 -0.79
CA LEU A 241 9.29 -22.15 -1.36
C LEU A 241 9.95 -21.59 -2.62
N ALA A 242 11.25 -21.78 -2.78
CA ALA A 242 11.97 -21.42 -3.99
C ALA A 242 11.65 -22.43 -5.13
N SER A 243 10.45 -22.31 -5.72
CA SER A 243 10.06 -23.08 -6.90
C SER A 243 10.03 -22.20 -8.15
N SER A 244 10.36 -22.78 -9.30
CA SER A 244 10.15 -22.17 -10.61
C SER A 244 8.73 -22.38 -11.13
N GLU A 245 7.73 -22.65 -10.28
CA GLU A 245 6.36 -22.91 -10.74
C GLU A 245 5.39 -21.85 -10.26
N THR A 246 5.68 -21.23 -9.11
CA THR A 246 4.78 -20.24 -8.50
C THR A 246 5.55 -19.17 -7.73
N TRP A 247 5.04 -17.95 -7.75
CA TRP A 247 5.49 -16.93 -6.80
C TRP A 247 4.98 -17.20 -5.39
N VAL A 248 5.74 -16.75 -4.40
CA VAL A 248 5.36 -16.76 -2.98
C VAL A 248 5.32 -15.34 -2.41
N GLY A 249 4.62 -15.15 -1.30
CA GLY A 249 4.61 -13.86 -0.60
C GLY A 249 5.87 -13.65 0.22
N LEU A 250 6.47 -12.46 0.16
CA LEU A 250 7.57 -12.08 1.05
C LEU A 250 7.16 -10.85 1.87
N THR A 251 6.77 -11.05 3.12
CA THR A 251 6.41 -9.94 4.00
C THR A 251 7.67 -9.38 4.66
N LEU A 252 7.93 -8.08 4.51
CA LEU A 252 9.02 -7.37 5.17
C LEU A 252 8.47 -6.64 6.40
N ALA A 253 8.60 -7.26 7.56
CA ALA A 253 8.27 -6.72 8.88
C ALA A 253 9.55 -6.29 9.63
N ALA A 254 10.34 -5.49 8.94
CA ALA A 254 11.59 -4.92 9.43
C ALA A 254 11.79 -3.55 8.78
N ARG A 255 12.50 -2.65 9.48
CA ARG A 255 12.92 -1.37 8.89
C ARG A 255 14.07 -1.64 7.93
N LEU A 256 13.79 -2.08 6.71
CA LEU A 256 14.81 -2.31 5.68
C LEU A 256 14.94 -1.08 4.78
N PRO A 257 16.11 -0.86 4.15
CA PRO A 257 16.27 0.19 3.14
C PRO A 257 15.16 0.12 2.10
N TYR A 258 14.69 1.27 1.66
CA TYR A 258 13.52 1.34 0.78
C TYR A 258 13.90 1.13 -0.69
N PHE A 259 15.09 1.61 -1.06
CA PHE A 259 15.62 1.52 -2.41
C PHE A 259 17.11 1.17 -2.41
N TYR A 260 17.59 0.77 -3.58
CA TYR A 260 19.00 0.59 -3.85
C TYR A 260 19.42 1.37 -5.09
N LYS A 261 20.69 1.76 -5.14
CA LYS A 261 21.28 2.36 -6.34
C LYS A 261 21.54 1.24 -7.34
N ALA A 262 20.79 1.25 -8.43
CA ALA A 262 20.97 0.31 -9.52
C ALA A 262 21.92 0.88 -10.58
N GLU A 263 22.77 0.02 -11.13
CA GLU A 263 23.52 0.36 -12.34
C GLU A 263 22.55 0.67 -13.50
N PRO A 264 22.89 1.63 -14.38
CA PRO A 264 22.11 1.87 -15.58
C PRO A 264 22.01 0.60 -16.42
N THR A 265 20.78 0.22 -16.79
CA THR A 265 20.54 -0.93 -17.68
C THR A 265 19.82 -0.47 -18.93
N THR A 266 20.16 -1.08 -20.06
CA THR A 266 19.46 -0.85 -21.33
C THR A 266 18.39 -1.91 -21.52
N LEU A 267 17.18 -1.52 -21.95
CA LEU A 267 16.15 -2.49 -22.28
C LEU A 267 16.54 -3.28 -23.53
N PRO A 268 16.38 -4.63 -23.55
CA PRO A 268 16.76 -5.46 -24.70
C PRO A 268 16.07 -5.05 -26.00
N ALA A 269 14.82 -4.59 -25.91
CA ALA A 269 13.99 -4.23 -27.07
C ALA A 269 14.23 -2.81 -27.60
N ASN A 270 14.97 -1.96 -26.87
CA ASN A 270 15.26 -0.59 -27.29
C ASN A 270 16.60 -0.13 -26.71
N ALA A 271 17.67 -0.33 -27.49
CA ALA A 271 19.05 0.01 -27.11
C ALA A 271 19.26 1.49 -26.72
N GLN A 272 18.29 2.36 -27.04
CA GLN A 272 18.33 3.80 -26.77
C GLN A 272 17.76 4.19 -25.40
N ILE A 273 16.97 3.33 -24.74
CA ILE A 273 16.37 3.65 -23.44
C ILE A 273 17.30 3.17 -22.32
N LYS A 274 18.00 4.13 -21.69
CA LYS A 274 18.76 3.89 -20.46
C LYS A 274 17.85 4.03 -19.26
N LEU A 275 17.68 2.95 -18.51
CA LEU A 275 16.92 2.94 -17.28
C LEU A 275 17.81 3.44 -16.14
N THR A 276 17.49 4.62 -15.61
CA THR A 276 18.27 5.29 -14.55
C THR A 276 17.46 5.45 -13.26
N GLY A 277 18.18 5.79 -12.19
CA GLY A 277 17.63 6.10 -10.88
C GLY A 277 17.54 4.90 -9.94
N PRO A 278 17.21 5.15 -8.65
CA PRO A 278 17.03 4.10 -7.67
C PRO A 278 15.89 3.14 -8.03
N ARG A 279 16.02 1.89 -7.57
CA ARG A 279 15.04 0.80 -7.74
C ARG A 279 14.63 0.22 -6.40
N ALA A 280 13.44 -0.39 -6.35
CA ALA A 280 12.84 -0.86 -5.12
C ALA A 280 13.66 -2.03 -4.58
N LEU A 281 14.09 -1.95 -3.32
CA LEU A 281 14.76 -3.08 -2.68
C LEU A 281 13.81 -4.30 -2.65
N ASP A 282 12.55 -4.04 -2.38
CA ASP A 282 11.48 -5.04 -2.25
C ASP A 282 11.40 -5.98 -3.46
N ASP A 283 11.40 -5.43 -4.69
CA ASP A 283 11.37 -6.24 -5.92
C ASP A 283 12.71 -6.93 -6.20
N LEU A 284 13.84 -6.42 -5.69
CA LEU A 284 15.14 -7.11 -5.77
C LEU A 284 15.18 -8.34 -4.85
N LEU A 285 14.68 -8.22 -3.61
CA LEU A 285 14.72 -9.30 -2.61
C LEU A 285 13.86 -10.52 -3.00
N GLY A 286 12.86 -10.32 -3.88
CA GLY A 286 12.03 -11.39 -4.41
C GLY A 286 12.64 -12.19 -5.57
N ARG A 287 13.95 -12.03 -5.85
CA ARG A 287 14.60 -12.56 -7.05
C ARG A 287 15.90 -13.30 -6.77
N ASN A 288 16.24 -14.24 -7.65
CA ASN A 288 17.52 -14.94 -7.62
C ASN A 288 18.62 -14.12 -8.32
N ASN A 289 19.86 -14.65 -8.30
CA ASN A 289 21.01 -14.03 -8.94
C ASN A 289 20.92 -13.89 -10.48
N GLN A 290 19.98 -14.61 -11.12
CA GLN A 290 19.67 -14.50 -12.55
C GLN A 290 18.56 -13.46 -12.83
N GLY A 291 18.02 -12.82 -11.79
CA GLY A 291 16.93 -11.85 -11.89
C GLY A 291 15.53 -12.47 -12.01
N VAL A 292 15.43 -13.81 -11.94
CA VAL A 292 14.13 -14.52 -11.97
C VAL A 292 13.42 -14.29 -10.65
N ARG A 293 12.16 -13.83 -10.72
CA ARG A 293 11.31 -13.60 -9.56
C ARG A 293 10.73 -14.91 -9.04
N PHE A 294 10.96 -15.17 -7.76
CA PHE A 294 10.35 -16.27 -7.01
C PHE A 294 9.37 -15.77 -5.94
N ALA A 295 9.45 -14.50 -5.54
CA ALA A 295 8.56 -13.91 -4.55
C ALA A 295 8.12 -12.49 -4.91
N ILE A 296 6.95 -12.12 -4.40
CA ILE A 296 6.45 -10.74 -4.43
C ILE A 296 6.54 -10.21 -3.02
N ALA A 297 7.34 -9.16 -2.85
CA ALA A 297 7.53 -8.53 -1.56
C ALA A 297 6.42 -7.51 -1.27
N GLY A 298 6.02 -7.44 0.00
CA GLY A 298 5.23 -6.35 0.55
C GLY A 298 5.79 -5.96 1.92
N ARG A 299 5.88 -4.66 2.20
CA ARG A 299 6.48 -4.16 3.44
C ARG A 299 5.47 -3.53 4.39
N LEU A 300 5.64 -3.81 5.67
CA LEU A 300 4.93 -3.08 6.72
C LEU A 300 5.60 -1.73 6.95
N THR A 301 4.81 -0.74 7.36
CA THR A 301 5.25 0.66 7.49
C THR A 301 4.74 1.29 8.78
N GLY A 302 5.31 2.44 9.14
CA GLY A 302 4.93 3.15 10.36
C GLY A 302 5.51 2.54 11.63
N ASP A 303 4.85 2.80 12.75
CA ASP A 303 5.15 2.27 14.07
C ASP A 303 4.45 0.91 14.32
N ALA A 304 4.47 0.44 15.57
CA ALA A 304 3.84 -0.82 15.95
C ALA A 304 2.32 -0.81 15.74
N ALA A 305 1.64 0.32 16.03
CA ALA A 305 0.19 0.45 15.88
C ALA A 305 -0.23 0.38 14.42
N ARG A 306 0.41 1.19 13.55
CA ARG A 306 0.14 1.16 12.12
C ARG A 306 0.47 -0.19 11.50
N ALA A 307 1.63 -0.77 11.79
CA ALA A 307 1.99 -2.07 11.23
C ALA A 307 1.02 -3.18 11.68
N ASN A 308 0.64 -3.21 12.96
CA ASN A 308 -0.34 -4.17 13.47
C ASN A 308 -1.70 -3.97 12.80
N TYR A 309 -2.14 -2.73 12.65
CA TYR A 309 -3.33 -2.39 11.89
C TYR A 309 -3.29 -2.90 10.45
N GLN A 310 -2.16 -2.72 9.74
CA GLN A 310 -1.98 -3.25 8.39
C GLN A 310 -2.18 -4.77 8.35
N ALA A 311 -1.58 -5.49 9.30
CA ALA A 311 -1.70 -6.94 9.40
C ALA A 311 -3.14 -7.38 9.71
N MET A 312 -3.80 -6.75 10.68
CA MET A 312 -5.17 -7.09 11.04
C MET A 312 -6.14 -6.80 9.89
N CYS A 313 -6.01 -5.66 9.24
CA CYS A 313 -6.81 -5.34 8.05
C CYS A 313 -6.64 -6.39 6.95
N ALA A 314 -5.40 -6.78 6.63
CA ALA A 314 -5.12 -7.76 5.59
C ALA A 314 -5.69 -9.16 5.88
N LEU A 315 -5.72 -9.57 7.16
CA LEU A 315 -6.27 -10.87 7.57
C LEU A 315 -7.81 -10.87 7.62
N PHE A 316 -8.41 -9.77 8.08
CA PHE A 316 -9.80 -9.79 8.53
C PHE A 316 -10.77 -8.96 7.68
N LEU A 317 -10.30 -7.95 6.95
CA LEU A 317 -11.17 -7.09 6.15
C LEU A 317 -11.30 -7.60 4.72
N GLN A 318 -12.39 -7.18 4.08
CA GLN A 318 -12.69 -7.35 2.66
C GLN A 318 -13.42 -6.11 2.16
N PRO A 319 -13.14 -5.63 0.95
CA PRO A 319 -13.77 -4.43 0.45
C PRO A 319 -15.22 -4.72 0.07
N LYS A 320 -16.08 -3.75 0.34
CA LYS A 320 -17.52 -3.79 0.08
C LYS A 320 -17.96 -2.76 -0.95
N ASN A 321 -17.08 -1.83 -1.32
CA ASN A 321 -17.29 -0.80 -2.32
C ASN A 321 -15.94 -0.25 -2.82
N ALA A 322 -15.94 0.43 -3.97
CA ALA A 322 -14.74 1.03 -4.52
C ALA A 322 -14.95 2.44 -5.08
N LEU A 323 -13.88 3.24 -5.05
CA LEU A 323 -13.75 4.50 -5.77
C LEU A 323 -12.67 4.38 -6.85
N LEU A 324 -13.03 4.71 -8.09
CA LEU A 324 -12.11 4.75 -9.22
C LEU A 324 -11.89 6.21 -9.63
N ILE A 325 -10.65 6.68 -9.59
CA ILE A 325 -10.22 8.02 -10.02
C ILE A 325 -9.37 7.85 -11.28
N ASP A 326 -9.83 8.39 -12.40
CA ASP A 326 -9.25 8.07 -13.71
C ASP A 326 -9.12 9.30 -14.61
N ASP A 327 -7.92 9.87 -14.68
CA ASP A 327 -7.60 11.05 -15.51
C ASP A 327 -7.23 10.66 -16.96
N TYR A 328 -6.86 9.40 -17.19
CA TYR A 328 -6.27 8.96 -18.46
C TYR A 328 -7.21 8.95 -19.68
N PRO A 329 -8.52 8.61 -19.57
CA PRO A 329 -9.44 8.62 -20.71
C PRO A 329 -9.54 9.98 -21.42
N THR A 330 -9.31 11.07 -20.69
CA THR A 330 -9.44 12.43 -21.23
C THR A 330 -8.14 13.06 -21.69
N ARG A 331 -7.01 12.34 -21.55
CA ARG A 331 -5.71 12.87 -21.98
C ARG A 331 -5.60 12.81 -23.50
N PRO A 332 -5.37 13.96 -24.17
CA PRO A 332 -5.09 13.95 -25.60
C PRO A 332 -3.72 13.32 -25.88
N GLY A 333 -3.56 12.75 -27.07
CA GLY A 333 -2.27 12.26 -27.56
C GLY A 333 -2.12 10.74 -27.50
N ASN A 334 -1.11 10.26 -26.77
CA ASN A 334 -0.63 8.88 -26.87
C ASN A 334 -1.73 7.85 -26.52
N PRO A 335 -2.09 6.92 -27.44
CA PRO A 335 -3.12 5.90 -27.19
C PRO A 335 -2.88 5.03 -25.95
N ILE A 336 -1.64 4.98 -25.44
CA ILE A 336 -1.30 4.24 -24.22
C ILE A 336 -2.13 4.68 -23.01
N TRP A 337 -2.53 5.94 -22.90
CA TRP A 337 -3.36 6.41 -21.77
C TRP A 337 -4.68 5.64 -21.70
N LYS A 338 -5.31 5.40 -22.86
CA LYS A 338 -6.56 4.64 -22.96
C LYS A 338 -6.39 3.18 -22.53
N THR A 339 -5.25 2.56 -22.82
CA THR A 339 -4.92 1.20 -22.36
C THR A 339 -4.90 1.09 -20.83
N TYR A 340 -4.54 2.18 -20.16
CA TYR A 340 -4.53 2.29 -18.71
C TYR A 340 -5.77 3.01 -18.17
N SER A 341 -6.86 3.13 -18.94
CA SER A 341 -8.14 3.58 -18.38
C SER A 341 -8.73 2.54 -17.44
N LEU A 342 -9.61 2.99 -16.53
CA LEU A 342 -10.34 2.13 -15.60
C LEU A 342 -11.69 1.65 -16.16
N ASP A 343 -12.05 1.98 -17.41
CA ASP A 343 -13.33 1.63 -18.06
C ASP A 343 -13.71 0.16 -17.92
N GLN A 344 -12.76 -0.72 -18.24
CA GLN A 344 -13.03 -2.15 -18.28
C GLN A 344 -12.87 -2.79 -16.90
N SER A 345 -11.98 -2.25 -16.06
CA SER A 345 -11.84 -2.67 -14.66
C SER A 345 -13.10 -2.36 -13.85
N GLU A 346 -13.75 -1.22 -14.11
CA GLU A 346 -15.04 -0.85 -13.53
C GLU A 346 -16.10 -1.91 -13.82
N LYS A 347 -16.28 -2.30 -15.08
CA LYS A 347 -17.27 -3.32 -15.47
C LYS A 347 -17.00 -4.67 -14.81
N LEU A 348 -15.72 -5.07 -14.73
CA LEU A 348 -15.32 -6.31 -14.09
C LEU A 348 -15.62 -6.29 -12.59
N PHE A 349 -15.22 -5.23 -11.89
CA PHE A 349 -15.44 -5.12 -10.44
C PHE A 349 -16.91 -4.86 -10.06
N ALA A 350 -17.72 -4.29 -10.95
CA ALA A 350 -19.13 -3.97 -10.67
C ALA A 350 -19.96 -5.22 -10.36
N GLY A 351 -19.53 -6.41 -10.83
CA GLY A 351 -20.12 -7.69 -10.44
C GLY A 351 -19.84 -8.11 -8.99
N ARG A 352 -18.86 -7.49 -8.32
CA ARG A 352 -18.38 -7.87 -6.98
C ARG A 352 -18.80 -6.91 -5.87
N PHE A 353 -18.81 -5.60 -6.15
CA PHE A 353 -19.22 -4.56 -5.21
C PHE A 353 -19.66 -3.27 -5.93
N PRO A 354 -20.42 -2.37 -5.29
CA PRO A 354 -20.73 -1.04 -5.81
C PRO A 354 -19.47 -0.22 -6.09
N ILE A 355 -19.50 0.52 -7.20
CA ILE A 355 -18.40 1.36 -7.66
C ILE A 355 -18.88 2.79 -7.87
N GLN A 356 -18.10 3.75 -7.40
CA GLN A 356 -18.18 5.13 -7.86
C GLN A 356 -16.94 5.44 -8.70
N ARG A 357 -17.13 6.07 -9.86
CA ARG A 357 -16.03 6.49 -10.73
C ARG A 357 -16.05 7.98 -10.99
N LEU A 358 -14.87 8.60 -10.95
CA LEU A 358 -14.63 10.00 -11.30
C LEU A 358 -13.68 10.05 -12.50
N THR A 359 -14.13 10.63 -13.61
CA THR A 359 -13.35 10.79 -14.85
C THR A 359 -13.87 11.98 -15.66
N GLY A 360 -13.05 12.49 -16.59
CA GLY A 360 -13.36 13.66 -17.43
C GLY A 360 -13.85 14.86 -16.64
N ASP A 361 -14.89 15.56 -17.12
CA ASP A 361 -15.44 16.73 -16.45
C ASP A 361 -15.88 16.47 -14.98
N GLY A 362 -16.21 15.20 -14.67
CA GLY A 362 -16.55 14.75 -13.32
C GLY A 362 -15.34 14.53 -12.40
N LEU A 363 -14.11 14.57 -12.92
CA LEU A 363 -12.87 14.47 -12.16
C LEU A 363 -12.30 15.86 -11.86
N ASN A 364 -12.79 16.45 -10.78
CA ASN A 364 -12.23 17.68 -10.22
C ASN A 364 -12.12 17.58 -8.69
N ILE A 365 -11.39 18.50 -8.06
CA ILE A 365 -11.15 18.47 -6.60
C ILE A 365 -12.45 18.51 -5.80
N ALA A 366 -13.43 19.32 -6.23
CA ALA A 366 -14.70 19.39 -5.55
C ALA A 366 -15.46 18.04 -5.60
N ALA A 367 -15.41 17.35 -6.74
CA ALA A 367 -16.01 16.02 -6.91
C ALA A 367 -15.30 14.97 -6.05
N ILE A 368 -13.96 14.96 -6.00
CA ILE A 368 -13.19 14.06 -5.12
C ILE A 368 -13.56 14.31 -3.66
N ARG A 369 -13.53 15.56 -3.20
CA ARG A 369 -13.89 15.94 -1.84
C ARG A 369 -15.34 15.60 -1.52
N THR A 370 -16.27 15.82 -2.44
CA THR A 370 -17.69 15.46 -2.26
C THR A 370 -17.88 13.94 -2.17
N ALA A 371 -17.17 13.18 -3.01
CA ALA A 371 -17.20 11.73 -2.97
C ALA A 371 -16.63 11.17 -1.66
N THR A 372 -15.77 11.91 -0.97
CA THR A 372 -15.06 11.43 0.21
C THR A 372 -15.37 12.22 1.48
N ALA A 373 -16.31 13.15 1.43
CA ALA A 373 -16.81 13.90 2.59
C ALA A 373 -17.97 13.17 3.29
N PRO A 374 -18.20 13.44 4.59
CA PRO A 374 -17.27 14.14 5.51
C PRO A 374 -16.04 13.27 5.85
N ARG A 375 -16.08 11.98 5.55
CA ARG A 375 -14.97 11.04 5.68
C ARG A 375 -14.93 10.03 4.55
N HIS A 376 -13.75 9.46 4.33
CA HIS A 376 -13.58 8.39 3.37
C HIS A 376 -14.55 7.24 3.64
N ARG A 377 -15.23 6.76 2.59
CA ARG A 377 -16.28 5.72 2.69
C ARG A 377 -16.07 4.52 1.78
N PHE A 378 -14.93 4.46 1.07
CA PHE A 378 -14.62 3.36 0.16
C PHE A 378 -13.61 2.40 0.78
N ASP A 379 -13.72 1.11 0.48
CA ASP A 379 -12.79 0.11 1.00
C ASP A 379 -11.64 -0.20 0.02
N LEU A 380 -11.82 0.19 -1.25
CA LEU A 380 -10.85 0.03 -2.33
C LEU A 380 -10.79 1.32 -3.15
N LEU A 381 -9.58 1.80 -3.42
CA LEU A 381 -9.34 2.95 -4.30
C LEU A 381 -8.39 2.55 -5.41
N TRP A 382 -8.77 2.87 -6.64
CA TRP A 382 -7.88 2.77 -7.79
C TRP A 382 -7.71 4.17 -8.38
N VAL A 383 -6.47 4.59 -8.55
CA VAL A 383 -6.13 5.93 -9.00
C VAL A 383 -5.18 5.83 -10.17
N ASN A 384 -5.62 6.31 -11.33
CA ASN A 384 -4.81 6.42 -12.54
C ASN A 384 -4.62 7.89 -12.87
N SER A 385 -3.40 8.37 -12.66
CA SER A 385 -3.06 9.78 -12.80
C SER A 385 -1.55 9.93 -13.06
N SER A 386 -1.04 11.15 -13.16
CA SER A 386 0.39 11.44 -13.24
C SER A 386 0.73 12.64 -12.39
N GLY A 387 1.99 12.79 -12.04
CA GLY A 387 2.42 13.95 -11.25
C GLY A 387 3.68 13.68 -10.47
N SER A 388 3.70 14.15 -9.23
CA SER A 388 4.85 14.10 -8.33
C SER A 388 4.47 13.36 -7.02
N PRO A 389 5.40 13.16 -6.09
CA PRO A 389 5.07 12.58 -4.79
C PRO A 389 3.97 13.32 -4.02
N HIS A 390 3.73 14.60 -4.31
CA HIS A 390 2.84 15.49 -3.56
C HIS A 390 1.59 15.88 -4.34
N ARG A 391 1.51 15.53 -5.63
CA ARG A 391 0.48 16.02 -6.55
C ARG A 391 0.06 14.94 -7.53
N PHE A 392 -1.22 14.96 -7.90
CA PHE A 392 -1.76 14.13 -8.96
C PHE A 392 -2.65 14.96 -9.89
N ALA A 393 -2.53 14.69 -11.18
CA ALA A 393 -3.36 15.32 -12.19
C ALA A 393 -4.84 14.93 -12.03
N ILE A 394 -5.70 15.91 -12.31
CA ILE A 394 -7.14 15.77 -12.48
C ILE A 394 -7.51 16.41 -13.82
N HIS A 395 -8.78 16.31 -14.22
CA HIS A 395 -9.22 16.91 -15.46
C HIS A 395 -9.18 18.45 -15.38
N GLY A 396 -8.60 19.09 -16.39
CA GLY A 396 -8.51 20.55 -16.49
C GLY A 396 -7.16 21.14 -16.06
N PRO A 397 -7.09 22.44 -15.72
CA PRO A 397 -5.85 23.12 -15.36
C PRO A 397 -5.44 22.93 -13.88
N ASP A 398 -6.33 22.39 -13.06
CA ASP A 398 -6.10 22.18 -11.63
C ASP A 398 -5.36 20.85 -11.38
N GLU A 399 -4.75 20.73 -10.20
CA GLU A 399 -4.07 19.51 -9.75
C GLU A 399 -4.55 19.18 -8.33
N GLY A 400 -4.68 17.89 -8.03
CA GLY A 400 -4.88 17.42 -6.67
C GLY A 400 -3.58 17.35 -5.91
N THR A 401 -3.65 17.50 -4.60
CA THR A 401 -2.48 17.38 -3.71
C THR A 401 -2.64 16.19 -2.76
N ALA A 402 -1.60 15.89 -1.98
CA ALA A 402 -1.72 14.89 -0.93
C ALA A 402 -2.89 15.18 0.02
N ASP A 403 -3.23 16.44 0.31
CA ASP A 403 -4.38 16.80 1.17
C ASP A 403 -5.75 16.40 0.59
N ASP A 404 -5.81 16.09 -0.72
CA ASP A 404 -7.03 15.57 -1.36
C ASP A 404 -7.14 14.04 -1.31
N ILE A 405 -6.13 13.34 -0.79
CA ILE A 405 -6.20 11.90 -0.52
C ILE A 405 -7.15 11.68 0.66
N PRO A 406 -8.20 10.86 0.49
CA PRO A 406 -9.24 10.75 1.49
C PRO A 406 -8.77 9.98 2.73
N LEU A 407 -9.13 10.50 3.90
CA LEU A 407 -8.75 9.97 5.20
C LEU A 407 -9.94 9.31 5.89
N GLY A 408 -9.64 8.40 6.81
CA GLY A 408 -10.58 8.03 7.84
C GLY A 408 -11.31 6.71 7.64
N ARG A 409 -10.75 5.82 6.83
CA ARG A 409 -11.31 4.48 6.66
C ARG A 409 -10.24 3.49 6.27
N ALA A 410 -10.40 2.27 6.76
CA ALA A 410 -9.60 1.14 6.33
C ALA A 410 -9.84 0.83 4.85
N ALA A 411 -8.83 1.10 4.03
CA ALA A 411 -8.92 0.90 2.59
C ALA A 411 -7.62 0.36 1.97
N ALA A 412 -7.76 -0.30 0.82
CA ALA A 412 -6.65 -0.71 -0.04
C ALA A 412 -6.54 0.23 -1.24
N PHE A 413 -5.32 0.65 -1.59
CA PHE A 413 -5.05 1.62 -2.65
C PHE A 413 -4.18 0.99 -3.75
N ASN A 414 -4.63 1.07 -5.00
CA ASN A 414 -3.82 0.79 -6.18
C ASN A 414 -3.63 2.08 -6.97
N VAL A 415 -2.39 2.54 -7.13
CA VAL A 415 -2.10 3.87 -7.69
C VAL A 415 -1.12 3.75 -8.86
N VAL A 416 -1.65 3.87 -10.08
CA VAL A 416 -0.86 4.02 -11.32
C VAL A 416 -0.50 5.49 -11.48
N HIS A 417 0.65 5.86 -10.94
CA HIS A 417 1.13 7.25 -10.90
C HIS A 417 2.65 7.29 -10.65
N SER A 418 3.33 8.26 -11.25
CA SER A 418 4.77 8.51 -11.06
C SER A 418 5.10 8.90 -9.61
N MET A 419 6.08 8.24 -9.00
CA MET A 419 6.55 8.59 -7.64
C MET A 419 5.45 8.60 -6.54
N SER A 420 4.30 7.95 -6.77
CA SER A 420 3.17 7.95 -5.82
C SER A 420 3.47 7.30 -4.48
N ALA A 421 4.56 6.51 -4.40
CA ALA A 421 5.06 5.89 -3.20
C ALA A 421 6.50 6.34 -2.88
N ALA A 422 6.91 7.55 -3.27
CA ALA A 422 8.31 7.98 -3.10
C ALA A 422 8.79 8.01 -1.66
N ASP A 423 7.94 8.47 -0.73
CA ASP A 423 8.23 8.44 0.71
C ASP A 423 6.96 8.08 1.51
N PRO A 424 6.76 6.79 1.85
CA PRO A 424 5.58 6.37 2.60
C PRO A 424 5.60 6.72 4.10
N TRP A 425 6.66 7.37 4.58
CA TRP A 425 6.78 7.89 5.94
C TRP A 425 6.46 9.38 6.03
N ASP A 426 6.53 10.11 4.91
CA ASP A 426 6.13 11.52 4.84
C ASP A 426 4.64 11.66 4.50
N ALA A 427 3.86 12.15 5.48
CA ALA A 427 2.42 12.38 5.35
C ALA A 427 2.07 13.47 4.32
N ASP A 428 3.02 14.28 3.83
CA ASP A 428 2.79 15.22 2.73
C ASP A 428 2.94 14.59 1.34
N THR A 429 3.25 13.29 1.24
CA THR A 429 3.21 12.54 -0.03
C THR A 429 1.90 11.76 -0.19
N LEU A 430 1.59 11.34 -1.42
CA LEU A 430 0.36 10.56 -1.73
C LEU A 430 0.28 9.26 -0.90
N ALA A 431 1.33 8.42 -0.93
CA ALA A 431 1.34 7.18 -0.15
C ALA A 431 1.38 7.43 1.35
N GLY A 432 2.24 8.35 1.83
CA GLY A 432 2.34 8.62 3.25
C GLY A 432 1.03 9.16 3.82
N ARG A 433 0.33 10.04 3.07
CA ARG A 433 -1.00 10.51 3.43
C ARG A 433 -2.04 9.40 3.43
N ALA A 434 -2.08 8.57 2.39
CA ALA A 434 -3.02 7.45 2.32
C ALA A 434 -2.85 6.51 3.52
N LEU A 435 -1.61 6.12 3.83
CA LEU A 435 -1.31 5.19 4.90
C LEU A 435 -1.55 5.78 6.29
N ALA A 436 -1.23 7.07 6.49
CA ALA A 436 -1.61 7.78 7.71
C ALA A 436 -3.13 7.88 7.84
N GLY A 437 -3.84 8.11 6.73
CA GLY A 437 -5.29 8.19 6.65
C GLY A 437 -6.04 6.87 6.84
N GLY A 438 -5.34 5.74 6.98
CA GLY A 438 -5.96 4.43 7.20
C GLY A 438 -5.81 3.44 6.05
N ALA A 439 -5.06 3.76 4.98
CA ALA A 439 -4.72 2.75 3.99
C ALA A 439 -3.90 1.64 4.66
N TYR A 440 -4.40 0.41 4.63
CA TYR A 440 -3.67 -0.73 5.18
C TYR A 440 -2.82 -1.45 4.12
N TRP A 441 -3.16 -1.22 2.86
CA TRP A 441 -2.49 -1.76 1.69
C TRP A 441 -2.38 -0.67 0.62
N TYR A 442 -1.18 -0.47 0.05
CA TYR A 442 -0.93 0.53 -0.98
C TYR A 442 0.04 -0.03 -2.02
N PHE A 443 -0.28 0.11 -3.31
CA PHE A 443 0.62 -0.19 -4.41
C PHE A 443 0.85 1.04 -5.27
N GLY A 444 2.11 1.30 -5.60
CA GLY A 444 2.49 2.45 -6.40
C GLY A 444 3.97 2.42 -6.78
N SER A 445 4.48 3.55 -7.26
CA SER A 445 5.88 3.66 -7.68
C SER A 445 6.68 4.53 -6.74
N MET A 446 7.82 4.04 -6.25
CA MET A 446 8.69 4.80 -5.35
C MET A 446 9.61 5.80 -6.07
N ASN A 447 9.68 5.71 -7.40
CA ASN A 447 10.45 6.62 -8.25
C ASN A 447 9.80 6.66 -9.64
N GLU A 448 10.24 7.53 -10.56
CA GLU A 448 9.67 7.70 -11.90
C GLU A 448 9.62 6.39 -12.70
N PRO A 449 8.44 5.79 -12.92
CA PRO A 449 8.28 4.59 -13.73
C PRO A 449 7.94 4.96 -15.19
N TYR A 450 8.16 4.02 -16.11
CA TYR A 450 7.40 4.07 -17.37
C TYR A 450 5.96 3.62 -17.09
N LEU A 451 4.97 4.21 -17.75
CA LEU A 451 3.58 3.78 -17.62
C LEU A 451 3.42 2.28 -17.92
N SER A 452 4.12 1.79 -18.96
CA SER A 452 4.15 0.38 -19.33
C SER A 452 4.72 -0.55 -18.24
N ALA A 453 5.39 -0.02 -17.23
CA ALA A 453 5.88 -0.86 -16.12
C ALA A 453 4.75 -1.33 -15.20
N PHE A 454 3.60 -0.65 -15.18
CA PHE A 454 2.42 -1.12 -14.49
C PHE A 454 1.70 -2.19 -15.33
N VAL A 455 1.08 -3.16 -14.68
CA VAL A 455 0.14 -4.08 -15.35
C VAL A 455 -1.11 -3.29 -15.74
N GLU A 456 -1.67 -3.56 -16.92
CA GLU A 456 -2.91 -2.91 -17.35
C GLU A 456 -4.04 -3.18 -16.34
N PRO A 457 -4.82 -2.15 -15.95
CA PRO A 457 -5.86 -2.27 -14.95
C PRO A 457 -6.83 -3.42 -15.21
N GLU A 458 -7.24 -3.60 -16.48
CA GLU A 458 -8.13 -4.68 -16.88
C GLU A 458 -7.55 -6.07 -16.58
N ILE A 459 -6.29 -6.30 -16.96
CA ILE A 459 -5.61 -7.58 -16.72
C ILE A 459 -5.45 -7.82 -15.22
N ALA A 460 -5.12 -6.76 -14.46
CA ALA A 460 -5.02 -6.85 -13.01
C ALA A 460 -6.38 -7.20 -12.38
N ALA A 461 -7.48 -6.56 -12.82
CA ALA A 461 -8.83 -6.83 -12.33
C ALA A 461 -9.25 -8.30 -12.58
N VAL A 462 -8.98 -8.84 -13.77
CA VAL A 462 -9.24 -10.26 -14.08
C VAL A 462 -8.49 -11.19 -13.12
N LYS A 463 -7.19 -10.96 -12.90
CA LYS A 463 -6.38 -11.77 -11.97
C LYS A 463 -6.91 -11.67 -10.53
N ILE A 464 -7.23 -10.46 -10.08
CA ILE A 464 -7.73 -10.21 -8.72
C ILE A 464 -9.08 -10.91 -8.49
N LEU A 465 -10.00 -10.82 -9.45
CA LEU A 465 -11.30 -11.50 -9.38
C LEU A 465 -11.18 -13.03 -9.46
N ALA A 466 -10.10 -13.54 -10.04
CA ALA A 466 -9.75 -14.96 -9.97
C ALA A 466 -9.13 -15.36 -8.61
N GLY A 467 -9.05 -14.47 -7.62
CA GLY A 467 -8.48 -14.77 -6.29
C GLY A 467 -6.96 -14.65 -6.21
N CYS A 468 -6.30 -14.04 -7.20
CA CYS A 468 -4.87 -13.70 -7.11
C CYS A 468 -4.66 -12.58 -6.08
N PRO A 469 -3.61 -12.62 -5.23
CA PRO A 469 -3.28 -11.50 -4.37
C PRO A 469 -3.09 -10.23 -5.18
N LEU A 470 -3.50 -9.10 -4.62
CA LEU A 470 -3.43 -7.81 -5.31
C LEU A 470 -2.00 -7.53 -5.78
N ALA A 471 -1.01 -7.71 -4.90
CA ALA A 471 0.38 -7.48 -5.24
C ALA A 471 0.87 -8.38 -6.39
N PHE A 472 0.39 -9.62 -6.48
CA PHE A 472 0.80 -10.56 -7.52
C PHE A 472 0.17 -10.18 -8.86
N ALA A 473 -1.11 -9.82 -8.84
CA ALA A 473 -1.84 -9.38 -10.03
C ALA A 473 -1.23 -8.15 -10.69
N LEU A 474 -0.60 -7.28 -9.88
CA LEU A 474 -0.03 -6.00 -10.29
C LEU A 474 1.44 -6.07 -10.73
N HIS A 475 2.03 -7.26 -10.78
CA HIS A 475 3.38 -7.48 -11.31
C HIS A 475 3.38 -8.26 -12.62
N HIS A 476 4.24 -7.81 -13.53
CA HIS A 476 4.47 -8.46 -14.82
C HIS A 476 5.16 -9.82 -14.70
N GLY A 477 4.83 -10.73 -15.63
CA GLY A 477 5.49 -12.02 -15.79
C GLY A 477 6.77 -11.96 -16.66
N PRO A 478 7.48 -13.09 -16.83
CA PRO A 478 8.76 -13.18 -17.55
C PRO A 478 8.79 -12.68 -19.00
N ASP A 479 7.66 -12.62 -19.70
CA ASP A 479 7.56 -12.06 -21.06
C ASP A 479 7.71 -10.56 -21.14
N HIS A 480 7.48 -9.86 -20.04
CA HIS A 480 7.39 -8.41 -20.10
C HIS A 480 8.77 -7.75 -20.01
N PRO A 481 9.05 -6.69 -20.79
CA PRO A 481 10.33 -5.96 -20.70
C PRO A 481 10.62 -5.38 -19.30
N PHE A 482 9.56 -5.09 -18.54
CA PHE A 482 9.64 -4.61 -17.15
C PHE A 482 9.57 -5.75 -16.12
N TYR A 483 9.85 -6.99 -16.53
CA TYR A 483 9.99 -8.12 -15.61
C TYR A 483 11.22 -8.02 -14.73
N MET A 484 12.23 -7.24 -15.09
CA MET A 484 13.45 -6.97 -14.30
C MET A 484 13.16 -6.24 -12.96
N PRO A 485 14.09 -6.23 -11.98
CA PRO A 485 13.97 -5.39 -10.78
C PRO A 485 13.55 -3.96 -11.14
N TRP A 486 12.45 -3.47 -10.57
CA TRP A 486 11.85 -2.18 -10.94
C TRP A 486 11.55 -1.25 -9.76
N LYS A 487 10.73 -0.23 -9.99
CA LYS A 487 10.43 0.89 -9.07
C LYS A 487 9.06 0.75 -8.37
N LEU A 488 8.34 -0.34 -8.62
CA LEU A 488 7.03 -0.58 -8.03
C LEU A 488 7.18 -1.24 -6.65
N VAL A 489 6.30 -0.87 -5.73
CA VAL A 489 6.33 -1.31 -4.33
C VAL A 489 4.92 -1.67 -3.86
N CYS A 490 4.86 -2.66 -2.96
CA CYS A 490 3.67 -2.99 -2.20
C CYS A 490 3.91 -2.65 -0.72
N LEU A 491 3.11 -1.75 -0.17
CA LEU A 491 3.14 -1.33 1.23
C LEU A 491 1.95 -1.98 1.93
N GLY A 492 2.22 -3.01 2.74
CA GLY A 492 1.23 -3.90 3.33
C GLY A 492 1.57 -5.36 3.05
N ASP A 493 0.61 -6.24 3.34
CA ASP A 493 0.74 -7.68 3.13
C ASP A 493 0.67 -8.05 1.63
N PRO A 494 1.70 -8.69 1.04
CA PRO A 494 1.68 -9.08 -0.36
C PRO A 494 0.68 -10.20 -0.68
N LEU A 495 0.15 -10.88 0.36
CA LEU A 495 -0.84 -11.95 0.23
C LEU A 495 -2.28 -11.47 0.47
N TYR A 496 -2.49 -10.16 0.55
CA TYR A 496 -3.86 -9.62 0.60
C TYR A 496 -4.60 -9.90 -0.73
N SER A 497 -5.76 -10.55 -0.63
CA SER A 497 -6.56 -11.04 -1.76
C SER A 497 -8.03 -10.70 -1.55
N LEU A 498 -8.75 -10.51 -2.66
CA LEU A 498 -10.21 -10.49 -2.63
C LEU A 498 -10.72 -11.91 -2.50
N ARG A 499 -11.55 -12.14 -1.48
CA ARG A 499 -12.20 -13.43 -1.23
C ARG A 499 -13.58 -13.44 -1.85
N ASP A 500 -13.94 -14.57 -2.44
CA ASP A 500 -15.32 -14.81 -2.86
C ASP A 500 -16.25 -14.93 -1.65
N THR A 501 -15.78 -15.65 -0.62
CA THR A 501 -16.49 -15.82 0.65
C THR A 501 -15.64 -15.29 1.82
N PRO A 502 -16.12 -14.29 2.58
CA PRO A 502 -15.45 -13.88 3.82
C PRO A 502 -15.33 -15.05 4.81
N ALA A 503 -14.31 -15.03 5.66
CA ALA A 503 -14.15 -16.07 6.69
C ALA A 503 -15.39 -16.15 7.60
N GLN A 504 -15.80 -17.36 7.97
CA GLN A 504 -16.96 -17.58 8.84
C GLN A 504 -16.72 -16.94 10.20
N ARG A 505 -17.64 -16.06 10.61
CA ARG A 505 -17.64 -15.47 11.95
C ARG A 505 -18.41 -16.33 12.94
N ILE A 506 -17.87 -16.49 14.15
CA ILE A 506 -18.48 -17.25 15.24
C ILE A 506 -18.47 -16.46 16.55
N ASN A 507 -19.47 -16.73 17.38
CA ASN A 507 -19.51 -16.27 18.76
C ASN A 507 -18.91 -17.37 19.65
N ALA A 508 -17.64 -17.22 20.00
CA ALA A 508 -16.91 -18.16 20.85
C ALA A 508 -16.18 -17.42 21.99
N PRO A 509 -15.92 -18.07 23.13
CA PRO A 509 -15.08 -17.49 24.18
C PRO A 509 -13.67 -17.24 23.65
N LEU A 510 -13.04 -16.15 24.09
CA LEU A 510 -11.63 -15.89 23.79
C LEU A 510 -10.76 -16.84 24.63
N PRO A 511 -9.69 -17.43 24.06
CA PRO A 511 -8.72 -18.23 24.80
C PRO A 511 -7.76 -17.34 25.60
N LEU A 512 -8.27 -16.31 26.28
CA LEU A 512 -7.51 -15.31 27.02
C LEU A 512 -8.09 -15.09 28.43
N ASN A 513 -7.22 -15.16 29.43
CA ASN A 513 -7.55 -14.81 30.81
C ASN A 513 -7.49 -13.28 30.99
N GLY A 514 -8.39 -12.71 31.81
CA GLY A 514 -8.38 -11.27 32.14
C GLY A 514 -9.01 -10.35 31.08
N ALA A 515 -9.77 -10.92 30.14
CA ALA A 515 -10.54 -10.16 29.15
C ALA A 515 -11.75 -9.46 29.79
N HIS A 516 -11.79 -8.13 29.76
CA HIS A 516 -12.93 -7.34 30.22
C HIS A 516 -13.73 -6.81 29.03
N PRO A 517 -15.08 -6.92 29.03
CA PRO A 517 -15.90 -6.27 28.01
C PRO A 517 -15.65 -4.77 28.03
N GLN A 518 -15.38 -4.18 26.87
CA GLN A 518 -15.36 -2.73 26.72
C GLN A 518 -16.63 -2.33 25.94
N PRO A 519 -17.46 -1.41 26.47
CA PRO A 519 -18.60 -0.91 25.73
C PRO A 519 -18.12 -0.23 24.43
N PRO A 520 -18.79 -0.43 23.29
CA PRO A 520 -18.38 0.21 22.02
C PRO A 520 -18.36 1.74 22.06
N HIS A 521 -19.07 2.36 23.01
CA HIS A 521 -19.20 3.81 23.18
C HIS A 521 -18.12 4.43 24.09
N GLU A 522 -17.35 3.65 24.86
CA GLU A 522 -16.17 4.18 25.58
C GLU A 522 -14.97 4.43 24.65
N LEU A 523 -15.18 4.36 23.33
CA LEU A 523 -14.27 4.86 22.30
C LEU A 523 -14.63 6.28 21.86
N ASP A 524 -15.56 6.95 22.56
CA ASP A 524 -15.79 8.38 22.36
C ASP A 524 -14.45 9.10 22.51
N PRO A 525 -14.10 9.98 21.55
CA PRO A 525 -12.84 10.67 21.60
C PRO A 525 -12.73 11.49 22.89
N PRO A 526 -11.51 11.68 23.41
CA PRO A 526 -11.31 12.68 24.43
C PRO A 526 -11.76 14.06 23.94
N ASP A 527 -12.28 14.89 24.86
CA ASP A 527 -12.67 16.26 24.56
C ASP A 527 -11.43 17.07 24.15
N LEU A 528 -11.50 17.76 23.00
CA LEU A 528 -10.44 18.68 22.56
C LEU A 528 -10.22 19.85 23.54
N ALA A 529 -11.15 20.12 24.46
CA ALA A 529 -10.94 21.06 25.55
C ALA A 529 -9.78 20.67 26.49
N GLU A 530 -9.41 19.38 26.54
CA GLU A 530 -8.31 18.85 27.36
C GLU A 530 -7.07 18.49 26.51
N ALA A 531 -6.97 19.03 25.29
CA ALA A 531 -5.97 18.63 24.30
C ALA A 531 -4.49 18.74 24.74
N ASP A 532 -4.18 19.56 25.74
CA ASP A 532 -2.82 19.72 26.26
C ASP A 532 -2.29 18.43 26.92
N ASP A 533 -3.19 17.64 27.54
CA ASP A 533 -2.90 16.42 28.29
C ASP A 533 -3.06 15.13 27.47
N LEU A 534 -3.57 15.24 26.24
CA LEU A 534 -3.79 14.08 25.38
C LEU A 534 -2.48 13.48 24.87
N SER A 535 -2.42 12.16 24.84
CA SER A 535 -1.37 11.48 24.09
C SER A 535 -1.48 11.84 22.59
N PRO A 536 -0.40 11.74 21.81
CA PRO A 536 -0.47 12.03 20.37
C PRO A 536 -1.52 11.21 19.61
N GLY A 537 -1.77 9.96 20.03
CA GLY A 537 -2.80 9.09 19.45
C GLY A 537 -4.21 9.53 19.82
N ASP A 538 -4.42 9.88 21.09
CA ASP A 538 -5.70 10.41 21.59
C ASP A 538 -6.05 11.73 20.92
N LEU A 539 -5.07 12.63 20.78
CA LEU A 539 -5.22 13.89 20.06
C LEU A 539 -5.61 13.63 18.60
N ALA A 540 -4.93 12.71 17.91
CA ALA A 540 -5.25 12.36 16.53
C ALA A 540 -6.68 11.81 16.40
N SER A 541 -7.07 10.91 17.31
CA SER A 541 -8.42 10.33 17.35
C SER A 541 -9.48 11.40 17.60
N ALA A 542 -9.24 12.30 18.56
CA ALA A 542 -10.14 13.39 18.89
C ALA A 542 -10.30 14.38 17.73
N VAL A 543 -9.18 14.88 17.18
CA VAL A 543 -9.20 15.81 16.03
C VAL A 543 -10.00 15.20 14.89
N TYR A 544 -9.81 13.92 14.61
CA TYR A 544 -10.51 13.28 13.52
C TYR A 544 -11.94 12.91 13.83
N HIS A 545 -12.28 12.58 15.07
CA HIS A 545 -13.68 12.43 15.42
C HIS A 545 -14.46 13.70 15.10
N HIS A 546 -13.97 14.86 15.58
CA HIS A 546 -14.58 16.14 15.24
C HIS A 546 -14.53 16.42 13.73
N PHE A 547 -13.56 15.88 13.01
CA PHE A 547 -13.44 16.05 11.55
C PHE A 547 -14.56 15.30 10.83
N VAL A 548 -14.78 14.05 11.24
CA VAL A 548 -15.82 13.15 10.73
C VAL A 548 -17.22 13.68 11.02
N GLU A 549 -17.45 14.15 12.25
CA GLU A 549 -18.73 14.71 12.67
C GLU A 549 -18.99 16.10 12.07
N GLY A 550 -18.01 16.67 11.36
CA GLY A 550 -18.12 18.03 10.81
C GLY A 550 -18.09 19.12 11.87
N ASP A 551 -17.66 18.80 13.09
CA ASP A 551 -17.41 19.75 14.19
C ASP A 551 -16.07 20.48 14.00
N TYR A 552 -15.99 21.17 12.86
CA TYR A 552 -14.86 22.03 12.52
C TYR A 552 -14.62 23.13 13.56
N PRO A 553 -15.63 23.72 14.24
CA PRO A 553 -15.39 24.65 15.33
C PRO A 553 -14.53 24.07 16.45
N ALA A 554 -14.74 22.82 16.88
CA ALA A 554 -13.92 22.19 17.91
C ALA A 554 -12.46 22.00 17.44
N ILE A 555 -12.27 21.51 16.21
CA ILE A 555 -10.93 21.37 15.62
C ILE A 555 -10.21 22.71 15.63
N LEU A 556 -10.86 23.78 15.18
CA LEU A 556 -10.25 25.10 15.00
C LEU A 556 -9.93 25.83 16.31
N LYS A 557 -10.39 25.30 17.46
CA LYS A 557 -9.95 25.74 18.79
C LYS A 557 -8.57 25.19 19.15
N LEU A 558 -8.11 24.13 18.49
CA LEU A 558 -6.78 23.58 18.75
C LEU A 558 -5.69 24.55 18.38
N ASP A 559 -4.70 24.62 19.25
CA ASP A 559 -3.48 25.35 18.99
C ASP A 559 -2.69 24.67 17.85
N PRO A 560 -2.18 25.41 16.85
CA PRO A 560 -1.38 24.84 15.76
C PRO A 560 -0.12 24.09 16.21
N ILE A 561 0.40 24.35 17.40
CA ILE A 561 1.50 23.60 18.02
C ILE A 561 1.01 22.24 18.52
N LEU A 562 -0.20 22.17 19.10
CA LEU A 562 -0.82 20.91 19.48
C LEU A 562 -1.10 20.04 18.26
N ALA A 563 -1.67 20.61 17.20
CA ALA A 563 -1.90 19.86 15.96
C ALA A 563 -0.59 19.26 15.39
N ARG A 564 0.55 19.96 15.54
CA ARG A 564 1.88 19.51 15.11
C ARG A 564 2.48 18.36 15.91
N ARG A 565 1.91 18.01 17.07
CA ARG A 565 2.35 16.84 17.86
C ARG A 565 2.05 15.52 17.14
N HIS A 566 1.13 15.50 16.18
CA HIS A 566 0.78 14.29 15.44
C HIS A 566 0.51 14.54 13.94
N PRO A 567 1.15 13.81 13.00
CA PRO A 567 0.99 14.06 11.56
C PRO A 567 -0.46 13.99 11.07
N ILE A 568 -1.27 13.07 11.61
CA ILE A 568 -2.69 12.95 11.25
C ILE A 568 -3.51 14.11 11.81
N ALA A 569 -3.24 14.54 13.04
CA ALA A 569 -3.92 15.69 13.63
C ALA A 569 -3.58 16.96 12.82
N THR A 570 -2.31 17.13 12.45
CA THR A 570 -1.86 18.20 11.54
C THR A 570 -2.59 18.14 10.21
N ALA A 571 -2.65 16.96 9.58
CA ALA A 571 -3.33 16.73 8.31
C ALA A 571 -4.82 17.08 8.37
N CYS A 572 -5.55 16.56 9.35
CA CYS A 572 -6.98 16.85 9.54
C CYS A 572 -7.21 18.34 9.82
N TYR A 573 -6.42 18.93 10.72
CA TYR A 573 -6.51 20.36 11.06
C TYR A 573 -6.22 21.26 9.85
N ARG A 574 -5.20 20.91 9.04
CA ARG A 574 -4.90 21.58 7.76
C ARG A 574 -6.06 21.48 6.78
N GLN A 575 -6.63 20.28 6.60
CA GLN A 575 -7.75 20.08 5.67
C GLN A 575 -8.97 20.92 6.06
N VAL A 576 -9.32 20.97 7.36
CA VAL A 576 -10.40 21.82 7.88
C VAL A 576 -10.09 23.29 7.66
N LEU A 577 -8.87 23.73 7.96
CA LEU A 577 -8.45 25.11 7.75
C LEU A 577 -8.50 25.50 6.28
N ALA A 578 -8.07 24.64 5.37
CA ALA A 578 -8.09 24.89 3.93
C ALA A 578 -9.53 25.01 3.42
N GLN A 579 -10.44 24.14 3.88
CA GLN A 579 -11.87 24.22 3.55
C GLN A 579 -12.51 25.50 4.10
N ARG A 580 -12.25 25.85 5.37
CA ARG A 580 -12.72 27.11 5.97
C ARG A 580 -12.15 28.32 5.24
N TYR A 581 -10.85 28.32 4.95
CA TYR A 581 -10.17 29.38 4.20
C TYR A 581 -10.84 29.62 2.84
N ALA A 582 -11.07 28.56 2.05
CA ALA A 582 -11.74 28.68 0.76
C ALA A 582 -13.17 29.24 0.89
N LYS A 583 -13.93 28.79 1.90
CA LYS A 583 -15.29 29.31 2.17
C LYS A 583 -15.28 30.80 2.52
N LEU A 584 -14.39 31.22 3.43
CA LEU A 584 -14.25 32.61 3.88
C LEU A 584 -13.82 33.53 2.72
N LEU A 585 -12.89 33.06 1.89
CA LEU A 585 -12.42 33.80 0.73
C LEU A 585 -13.54 34.04 -0.28
N ASN A 586 -14.36 33.01 -0.54
CA ASN A 586 -15.53 33.11 -1.43
C ASN A 586 -16.64 34.01 -0.86
N ALA A 587 -16.81 34.03 0.47
CA ALA A 587 -17.74 34.92 1.17
C ALA A 587 -17.22 36.36 1.31
N ASN A 588 -15.99 36.64 0.87
CA ASN A 588 -15.30 37.91 1.04
C ASN A 588 -15.10 38.33 2.52
N GLU A 589 -15.00 37.36 3.42
CA GLU A 589 -14.69 37.53 4.85
C GLU A 589 -13.16 37.61 5.04
N LEU A 590 -12.57 38.72 4.60
CA LEU A 590 -11.13 38.84 4.38
C LEU A 590 -10.29 38.71 5.66
N ASP A 591 -10.70 39.27 6.80
CA ASP A 591 -9.92 39.18 8.04
C ASP A 591 -9.84 37.75 8.59
N ASP A 592 -10.94 37.01 8.53
CA ASP A 592 -10.99 35.60 8.93
C ASP A 592 -10.23 34.71 7.95
N ALA A 593 -10.35 34.97 6.65
CA ALA A 593 -9.58 34.27 5.62
C ALA A 593 -8.07 34.49 5.82
N ARG A 594 -7.66 35.71 6.15
CA ARG A 594 -6.28 36.04 6.51
C ARG A 594 -5.79 35.23 7.72
N ALA A 595 -6.59 35.15 8.79
CA ALA A 595 -6.24 34.37 9.98
C ALA A 595 -6.12 32.86 9.71
N ALA A 596 -7.01 32.31 8.88
CA ALA A 596 -6.93 30.91 8.45
C ALA A 596 -5.68 30.65 7.61
N LEU A 597 -5.33 31.55 6.68
CA LEU A 597 -4.10 31.48 5.90
C LEU A 597 -2.84 31.51 6.78
N THR A 598 -2.80 32.35 7.82
CA THR A 598 -1.68 32.37 8.79
C THR A 598 -1.49 31.00 9.43
N ARG A 599 -2.58 30.40 9.90
CA ARG A 599 -2.53 29.08 10.56
C ARG A 599 -2.06 28.00 9.60
N LEU A 600 -2.52 28.00 8.35
CA LEU A 600 -2.01 27.10 7.30
C LEU A 600 -0.50 27.25 7.12
N LEU A 601 0.00 28.48 7.00
CA LEU A 601 1.43 28.75 6.84
C LEU A 601 2.25 28.35 8.06
N ILE A 602 1.71 28.50 9.28
CA ILE A 602 2.36 28.08 10.53
C ILE A 602 2.46 26.56 10.65
N LEU A 603 1.40 25.84 10.28
CA LEU A 603 1.40 24.37 10.26
C LEU A 603 2.39 23.83 9.22
N GLY A 604 2.63 24.60 8.16
CA GLY A 604 3.46 24.21 7.05
C GLY A 604 2.72 23.24 6.12
N GLY A 605 3.51 22.55 5.30
CA GLY A 605 3.02 21.65 4.28
C GLY A 605 3.80 21.76 2.99
N ASP A 606 3.22 21.21 1.93
CA ASP A 606 3.80 21.30 0.61
C ASP A 606 3.86 22.78 0.15
N LYS A 607 5.07 23.21 -0.26
CA LYS A 607 5.34 24.59 -0.71
C LYS A 607 4.31 25.07 -1.72
N SER A 608 3.94 24.20 -2.64
CA SER A 608 3.17 24.54 -3.81
C SER A 608 1.69 24.72 -3.49
N ASP A 609 1.17 23.96 -2.53
CA ASP A 609 -0.15 24.15 -1.91
C ASP A 609 -0.22 25.45 -1.12
N LEU A 610 0.82 25.73 -0.31
CA LEU A 610 0.94 27.01 0.41
C LEU A 610 1.02 28.21 -0.54
N THR A 611 1.78 28.09 -1.64
CA THR A 611 1.82 29.08 -2.71
C THR A 611 0.44 29.24 -3.36
N HIS A 612 -0.30 28.15 -3.62
CA HIS A 612 -1.65 28.23 -4.17
C HIS A 612 -2.57 29.02 -3.25
N HIS A 613 -2.63 28.69 -1.96
CA HIS A 613 -3.46 29.40 -0.99
C HIS A 613 -3.08 30.89 -0.88
N ALA A 614 -1.78 31.21 -0.76
CA ALA A 614 -1.31 32.58 -0.70
C ALA A 614 -1.61 33.36 -2.00
N ARG A 615 -1.54 32.71 -3.17
CA ARG A 615 -1.91 33.30 -4.46
C ARG A 615 -3.40 33.59 -4.54
N GLN A 616 -4.26 32.68 -4.09
CA GLN A 616 -5.72 32.90 -4.03
C GLN A 616 -6.05 34.14 -3.17
N TRP A 617 -5.40 34.28 -2.02
CA TRP A 617 -5.53 35.47 -1.17
C TRP A 617 -5.12 36.75 -1.90
N LEU A 618 -3.96 36.73 -2.55
CA LEU A 618 -3.44 37.88 -3.28
C LEU A 618 -4.36 38.28 -4.45
N MET A 619 -4.89 37.30 -5.18
CA MET A 619 -5.85 37.53 -6.27
C MET A 619 -7.15 38.15 -5.75
N GLN A 620 -7.68 37.64 -4.64
CA GLN A 620 -8.91 38.18 -4.04
C GLN A 620 -8.68 39.62 -3.53
N MET A 621 -7.57 39.87 -2.82
CA MET A 621 -7.20 41.20 -2.36
C MET A 621 -6.96 42.19 -3.51
N ALA A 622 -6.45 41.71 -4.65
CA ALA A 622 -6.31 42.53 -5.85
C ALA A 622 -7.68 42.94 -6.43
N ARG A 623 -8.65 42.02 -6.45
CA ARG A 623 -10.02 42.31 -6.90
C ARG A 623 -10.70 43.38 -6.03
N THR A 624 -10.39 43.44 -4.74
CA THR A 624 -10.94 44.43 -3.81
C THR A 624 -10.08 45.70 -3.68
N GLY A 625 -9.07 45.90 -4.54
CA GLY A 625 -8.21 47.10 -4.51
C GLY A 625 -7.14 47.12 -3.40
N ASN A 626 -6.95 46.02 -2.67
CA ASN A 626 -6.07 45.94 -1.49
C ASN A 626 -4.75 45.17 -1.73
N LYS A 627 -4.31 45.04 -2.99
CA LYS A 627 -3.11 44.27 -3.36
C LYS A 627 -1.83 44.69 -2.59
N PRO A 628 -1.50 45.99 -2.42
CA PRO A 628 -0.28 46.37 -1.70
C PRO A 628 -0.28 45.95 -0.23
N ALA A 629 -1.43 46.06 0.45
CA ALA A 629 -1.58 45.63 1.83
C ALA A 629 -1.39 44.10 1.96
N ALA A 630 -1.92 43.33 1.01
CA ALA A 630 -1.73 41.88 0.98
C ALA A 630 -0.25 41.49 0.80
N ILE A 631 0.49 42.16 -0.09
CA ILE A 631 1.94 41.91 -0.28
C ILE A 631 2.72 42.22 1.01
N ASN A 632 2.45 43.38 1.63
CA ASN A 632 3.12 43.75 2.88
C ASN A 632 2.84 42.76 4.01
N TYR A 633 1.60 42.26 4.09
CA TYR A 633 1.23 41.21 5.01
C TYR A 633 2.01 39.91 4.77
N LEU A 634 2.10 39.43 3.53
CA LEU A 634 2.86 38.22 3.21
C LEU A 634 4.37 38.39 3.49
N LYS A 635 4.94 39.57 3.22
CA LYS A 635 6.33 39.92 3.60
C LYS A 635 6.54 39.85 5.11
N ALA A 636 5.61 40.43 5.88
CA ALA A 636 5.66 40.39 7.33
C ALA A 636 5.58 38.96 7.87
N LEU A 637 4.76 38.10 7.26
CA LEU A 637 4.70 36.68 7.62
C LEU A 637 5.99 35.94 7.28
N ALA A 638 6.56 36.15 6.09
CA ALA A 638 7.80 35.50 5.64
C ALA A 638 9.01 35.86 6.55
N ALA A 639 8.93 36.99 7.26
CA ALA A 639 9.92 37.40 8.25
C ALA A 639 9.75 36.70 9.62
N GLN A 640 8.61 36.04 9.89
CA GLN A 640 8.38 35.28 11.11
C GLN A 640 9.06 33.90 11.05
N SER A 641 9.05 33.19 12.18
CA SER A 641 9.51 31.79 12.25
C SER A 641 8.47 30.86 11.63
N LEU A 642 8.49 30.77 10.30
CA LEU A 642 7.68 29.83 9.52
C LEU A 642 8.48 28.57 9.16
N PRO A 643 7.81 27.43 8.96
CA PRO A 643 8.43 26.26 8.32
C PRO A 643 9.10 26.62 6.99
N ALA A 644 10.24 26.01 6.68
CA ALA A 644 11.03 26.34 5.49
C ALA A 644 10.22 26.29 4.18
N PRO A 645 9.34 25.29 3.92
CA PRO A 645 8.49 25.28 2.74
C PRO A 645 7.56 26.50 2.65
N ALA A 646 6.97 26.92 3.76
CA ALA A 646 6.08 28.08 3.82
C ALA A 646 6.85 29.38 3.56
N LYS A 647 8.04 29.52 4.16
CA LYS A 647 8.91 30.67 3.92
C LYS A 647 9.29 30.78 2.44
N GLN A 648 9.71 29.67 1.83
CA GLN A 648 10.05 29.64 0.41
C GLN A 648 8.82 29.91 -0.48
N ALA A 649 7.66 29.36 -0.15
CA ALA A 649 6.41 29.57 -0.87
C ALA A 649 6.02 31.06 -0.93
N LEU A 650 6.23 31.78 0.18
CA LEU A 650 5.95 33.21 0.27
C LEU A 650 6.99 34.03 -0.49
N THR A 651 8.28 33.74 -0.31
CA THR A 651 9.37 34.45 -1.02
C THR A 651 9.16 34.36 -2.53
N ASP A 652 8.98 33.16 -3.08
CA ASP A 652 8.78 32.94 -4.53
C ASP A 652 7.50 33.57 -5.10
N LEU A 653 6.48 33.79 -4.26
CA LEU A 653 5.23 34.42 -4.69
C LEU A 653 5.32 35.96 -4.63
N ILE A 654 6.13 36.49 -3.73
CA ILE A 654 6.33 37.92 -3.51
C ILE A 654 7.28 38.50 -4.58
N ASP A 655 8.33 37.75 -4.90
CA ASP A 655 9.24 38.01 -6.01
C ASP A 655 8.51 37.86 -7.35
#